data_AF-A0A118DWR3-F1
#
_entry.id   AF-A0A118DWR3-F1
#
_cell.length_a   1.000
_cell.length_b   1.000
_cell.length_c   1.000
_cell.angle_alpha   90.00
_cell.angle_beta   90.00
_cell.angle_gamma   90.00
#
_symmetry.space_group_name_H-M   'P 1'
#
loop_
_entity.id
_entity.type
_entity.pdbx_description
1 polymer ?
#
loop_
_entity_poly.entity_id
_entity_poly.type
_entity_poly.pdbx_seq_one_letter_code
_entity_poly.pdbx_strand_id
1 'polypeptide(L)'
;MPIIKRPPSSRATNEHHYSLRRSPAGAYYTDDDDDDDRRASRRTSRDGGSRTFGSRVALWFVGLIATLAVVGALLAGYALVVMGPQLPSLDALTNYQPKVPLRVYSADRVLLGEFGEERRSLVHFADIPDVMKKAVLAIEDYRFYEHGGVDFLGILRAGVADLMHGGARQGASTITMQVARNFFLSSEKTYTRKIYEMLLAYKIEKALTKDQILELYMNQIYLGQRAYGFAAAARVYFGKDLKDITLAEAAMLAGLPKAPSAYNPVVNPKRAKVRQEYILKRMRELGYITQPQYDEAVKEEIHTRTPGNQYAVHGEYVAEMVRQMMYAQYKDETYTRGLTVTTTINAADQEAAYQAVRRGIMDYERRHGYRGPEGFVALPPAGDTRDEAIDDALADHPDNGDLQSAVVLGASSAAVEVQFVGGATTTIGGAGLRFVAGALGARASDAIRIKPGSIVRVMRDAKGAWQIVQLPQVEGALVALAPQDGAIRSLVGGFDFNKSKFNHVTQAWRQPGSSFKPFVYSASLDKGLGPATIINDAPLYFPPSVPGGQPWEPKDDDQPDGPMSMRTALQRSKNLVSIRILASIGTSYAQQYITQRFGFDPAKTPPYLPMALGAGLVTPLQLASGYAVFANGGYKVDPYLIAEVDDARGQALQKAQPVSAGGTAPRTIDARNAYVMNSLLHTVATAGTGAGTNVLGRADLQGKTGTTNDAKDGWFAGYQASLVAVAWMGFDQPRSLGSREFGAQLALPIWVNYMRRALAGVPEQQMPMPDGLTTIDGELYYADRTPGAGFIASVDFNPAASPTVNANEALGSAGAAGLTPPPVTPEEKRQIIDMFESNKP
;
A
#
# COMPACT_ATOMS: atom_id res chain seq x y z
N MET A 1 -22.20 12.92 -24.30
CA MET A 1 -23.38 12.98 -25.19
C MET A 1 -24.46 12.06 -24.61
N PRO A 2 -25.71 12.51 -24.42
CA PRO A 2 -26.71 11.70 -23.70
C PRO A 2 -27.56 10.86 -24.67
N ILE A 3 -27.79 9.60 -24.34
CA ILE A 3 -28.70 8.69 -25.05
C ILE A 3 -29.97 8.49 -24.23
N ILE A 4 -31.08 8.63 -24.93
CA ILE A 4 -32.48 8.67 -24.51
C ILE A 4 -32.96 7.26 -24.10
N LYS A 5 -33.65 7.16 -22.96
CA LYS A 5 -34.46 6.00 -22.53
C LYS A 5 -35.90 6.12 -23.07
N ARG A 6 -36.48 5.01 -23.50
CA ARG A 6 -37.94 4.80 -23.67
C ARG A 6 -38.39 3.46 -23.05
N PRO A 7 -39.67 3.33 -22.66
CA PRO A 7 -40.13 2.50 -21.52
C PRO A 7 -40.75 1.14 -21.93
N PRO A 8 -41.11 0.26 -20.97
CA PRO A 8 -41.62 -1.08 -21.25
C PRO A 8 -43.16 -1.12 -21.36
N SER A 9 -43.68 -2.01 -22.20
CA SER A 9 -45.10 -2.38 -22.25
C SER A 9 -45.31 -3.84 -21.90
N SER A 10 -46.36 -4.04 -21.12
CA SER A 10 -46.78 -5.18 -20.31
C SER A 10 -47.66 -6.23 -21.00
N ARG A 11 -47.90 -7.32 -20.26
CA ARG A 11 -48.96 -8.36 -20.32
C ARG A 11 -48.61 -9.59 -21.18
N ALA A 12 -48.37 -10.78 -20.62
CA ALA A 12 -49.18 -11.65 -19.75
C ALA A 12 -50.51 -12.05 -20.39
N THR A 13 -50.67 -13.32 -20.77
CA THR A 13 -51.43 -14.35 -20.00
C THR A 13 -51.62 -15.65 -20.80
N ASN A 14 -51.54 -16.75 -20.04
CA ASN A 14 -52.27 -18.03 -20.14
C ASN A 14 -52.02 -19.01 -21.29
N GLU A 15 -51.25 -20.04 -20.95
CA GLU A 15 -51.44 -21.42 -21.39
C GLU A 15 -52.61 -22.09 -20.66
N HIS A 16 -53.40 -22.90 -21.36
CA HIS A 16 -54.05 -24.09 -20.83
C HIS A 16 -54.29 -25.12 -21.95
N HIS A 17 -53.51 -26.20 -21.88
CA HIS A 17 -53.97 -27.59 -21.77
C HIS A 17 -54.91 -28.26 -22.81
N TYR A 18 -54.41 -29.44 -23.21
CA TYR A 18 -55.06 -30.72 -23.52
C TYR A 18 -55.32 -31.16 -24.97
N SER A 19 -54.99 -32.44 -25.10
CA SER A 19 -54.89 -33.37 -26.23
C SER A 19 -56.22 -33.93 -26.72
N LEU A 20 -56.27 -34.38 -27.98
CA LEU A 20 -56.54 -35.78 -28.42
C LEU A 20 -56.98 -35.87 -29.90
N ARG A 21 -56.29 -36.77 -30.63
CA ARG A 21 -56.79 -37.76 -31.62
C ARG A 21 -58.03 -37.43 -32.50
N ARG A 22 -57.85 -37.50 -33.83
CA ARG A 22 -58.27 -38.59 -34.77
C ARG A 22 -58.35 -38.08 -36.23
N SER A 23 -57.88 -38.91 -37.17
CA SER A 23 -58.18 -38.92 -38.63
C SER A 23 -59.67 -39.30 -38.89
N PRO A 24 -60.21 -39.47 -40.13
CA PRO A 24 -59.61 -39.42 -41.49
C PRO A 24 -60.49 -38.81 -42.65
N ALA A 25 -59.95 -38.87 -43.88
CA ALA A 25 -60.57 -39.27 -45.17
C ALA A 25 -60.96 -38.24 -46.28
N GLY A 26 -60.59 -38.62 -47.53
CA GLY A 26 -61.27 -38.33 -48.84
C GLY A 26 -60.62 -37.24 -49.72
N ALA A 27 -59.84 -37.49 -50.79
CA ALA A 27 -60.09 -38.09 -52.14
C ALA A 27 -60.77 -37.11 -53.15
N TYR A 28 -60.41 -36.92 -54.44
CA TYR A 28 -60.25 -37.88 -55.56
C TYR A 28 -59.80 -37.23 -56.91
N TYR A 29 -59.20 -38.07 -57.80
CA TYR A 29 -59.21 -38.17 -59.31
C TYR A 29 -58.65 -37.06 -60.24
N THR A 30 -58.13 -37.28 -61.48
CA THR A 30 -57.97 -38.39 -62.50
C THR A 30 -56.93 -37.89 -63.54
N ASP A 31 -55.93 -38.64 -64.03
CA ASP A 31 -55.84 -39.62 -65.15
C ASP A 31 -55.72 -39.08 -66.60
N ASP A 32 -54.70 -39.66 -67.28
CA ASP A 32 -54.64 -40.25 -68.63
C ASP A 32 -54.13 -39.53 -69.92
N ASP A 33 -53.22 -40.31 -70.56
CA ASP A 33 -53.08 -40.71 -71.97
C ASP A 33 -52.21 -39.94 -73.01
N ASP A 34 -51.09 -40.60 -73.32
CA ASP A 34 -50.67 -41.24 -74.59
C ASP A 34 -50.30 -40.47 -75.88
N ASP A 35 -49.16 -40.97 -76.39
CA ASP A 35 -48.85 -41.40 -77.76
C ASP A 35 -48.09 -40.55 -78.81
N ASP A 36 -47.05 -41.23 -79.30
CA ASP A 36 -46.57 -41.46 -80.66
C ASP A 36 -45.48 -40.62 -81.37
N ASP A 37 -44.33 -41.30 -81.50
CA ASP A 37 -43.54 -41.60 -82.72
C ASP A 37 -43.07 -40.51 -83.70
N ARG A 38 -41.74 -40.50 -83.95
CA ARG A 38 -41.15 -40.79 -85.28
C ARG A 38 -39.62 -40.90 -85.29
N ARG A 39 -39.16 -41.95 -85.96
CA ARG A 39 -37.77 -42.38 -86.25
C ARG A 39 -37.06 -41.49 -87.30
N ALA A 40 -35.72 -41.37 -87.23
CA ALA A 40 -34.77 -42.14 -88.09
C ALA A 40 -33.38 -41.49 -88.36
N SER A 41 -32.34 -42.28 -88.04
CA SER A 41 -31.10 -42.56 -88.82
C SER A 41 -29.84 -41.65 -88.80
N ARG A 42 -28.77 -42.26 -88.24
CA ARG A 42 -27.41 -42.55 -88.81
C ARG A 42 -26.40 -41.39 -88.69
N ARG A 43 -25.12 -41.57 -88.27
CA ARG A 43 -24.16 -42.70 -88.42
C ARG A 43 -22.90 -42.44 -87.55
N THR A 44 -22.20 -43.53 -87.16
CA THR A 44 -20.73 -43.70 -86.89
C THR A 44 -20.07 -42.94 -85.72
N SER A 45 -19.17 -43.47 -84.89
CA SER A 45 -18.43 -44.74 -84.79
C SER A 45 -17.71 -44.85 -83.42
N ARG A 46 -17.54 -46.10 -82.97
CA ARG A 46 -16.71 -46.69 -81.89
C ARG A 46 -15.42 -45.96 -81.43
N ASP A 47 -15.22 -45.88 -80.12
CA ASP A 47 -14.27 -46.64 -79.26
C ASP A 47 -14.33 -46.02 -77.84
N GLY A 48 -14.41 -46.71 -76.69
CA GLY A 48 -13.64 -47.86 -76.24
C GLY A 48 -12.83 -47.42 -75.00
N GLY A 49 -13.38 -47.58 -73.79
CA GLY A 49 -12.63 -47.29 -72.54
C GLY A 49 -13.48 -47.34 -71.28
N SER A 50 -13.62 -48.52 -70.67
CA SER A 50 -14.26 -48.73 -69.38
C SER A 50 -13.48 -48.01 -68.26
N ARG A 51 -13.92 -46.80 -67.89
CA ARG A 51 -13.47 -46.14 -66.68
C ARG A 51 -14.16 -46.76 -65.46
N THR A 52 -13.40 -47.55 -64.70
CA THR A 52 -13.81 -48.24 -63.48
C THR A 52 -14.42 -47.28 -62.45
N PHE A 53 -15.38 -47.76 -61.66
CA PHE A 53 -16.13 -47.01 -60.63
C PHE A 53 -15.24 -46.11 -59.73
N GLY A 54 -14.01 -46.55 -59.42
CA GLY A 54 -13.03 -45.76 -58.66
C GLY A 54 -12.57 -44.46 -59.33
N SER A 55 -12.53 -44.40 -60.66
CA SER A 55 -12.14 -43.19 -61.40
C SER A 55 -13.21 -42.09 -61.35
N ARG A 56 -14.50 -42.47 -61.24
CA ARG A 56 -15.61 -41.52 -61.04
C ARG A 56 -15.60 -40.95 -59.63
N VAL A 57 -15.35 -41.77 -58.61
CA VAL A 57 -15.20 -41.31 -57.22
C VAL A 57 -14.00 -40.37 -57.09
N ALA A 58 -12.86 -40.70 -57.69
CA ALA A 58 -11.68 -39.83 -57.71
C ALA A 58 -11.96 -38.47 -58.40
N LEU A 59 -12.67 -38.47 -59.53
CA LEU A 59 -13.07 -37.22 -60.22
C LEU A 59 -14.04 -36.37 -59.39
N TRP A 60 -14.95 -36.99 -58.63
CA TRP A 60 -15.82 -36.28 -57.67
C TRP A 60 -15.03 -35.67 -56.52
N PHE A 61 -14.04 -36.38 -55.96
CA PHE A 61 -13.15 -35.83 -54.93
C PHE A 61 -12.29 -34.68 -55.47
N VAL A 62 -11.74 -34.80 -56.68
CA VAL A 62 -10.98 -33.73 -57.33
C VAL A 62 -11.88 -32.52 -57.62
N GLY A 63 -13.11 -32.74 -58.10
CA GLY A 63 -14.09 -31.68 -58.34
C GLY A 63 -14.54 -30.98 -57.05
N LEU A 64 -14.73 -31.72 -55.96
CA LEU A 64 -15.04 -31.18 -54.64
C LEU A 64 -13.90 -30.33 -54.08
N ILE A 65 -12.66 -30.83 -54.17
CA ILE A 65 -11.46 -30.10 -53.74
C ILE A 65 -11.27 -28.82 -54.57
N ALA A 66 -11.44 -28.88 -55.89
CA ALA A 66 -11.36 -27.71 -56.76
C ALA A 66 -12.44 -26.67 -56.44
N THR A 67 -13.67 -27.12 -56.18
CA THR A 67 -14.78 -26.23 -55.80
C THR A 67 -14.54 -25.58 -54.44
N LEU A 68 -14.08 -26.35 -53.45
CA LEU A 68 -13.70 -25.82 -52.13
C LEU A 68 -12.53 -24.83 -52.24
N ALA A 69 -11.56 -25.07 -53.14
CA ALA A 69 -10.45 -24.14 -53.39
C ALA A 69 -10.94 -22.82 -54.01
N VAL A 70 -11.86 -22.88 -54.98
CA VAL A 70 -12.45 -21.68 -55.60
C VAL A 70 -13.30 -20.89 -54.59
N VAL A 71 -14.13 -21.59 -53.80
CA VAL A 71 -14.92 -20.96 -52.72
C VAL A 71 -13.99 -20.33 -51.68
N GLY A 72 -12.91 -21.01 -51.28
CA GLY A 72 -11.90 -20.48 -50.39
C GLY A 72 -11.21 -19.23 -50.94
N ALA A 73 -10.86 -19.23 -52.23
CA ALA A 73 -10.25 -18.08 -52.91
C ALA A 73 -11.21 -16.88 -53.00
N LEU A 74 -12.49 -17.12 -53.28
CA LEU A 74 -13.52 -16.07 -53.30
C LEU A 74 -13.77 -15.49 -51.91
N LEU A 75 -13.81 -16.33 -50.86
CA LEU A 75 -13.93 -15.88 -49.47
C LEU A 75 -12.70 -15.07 -49.03
N ALA A 76 -11.49 -15.48 -49.40
CA ALA A 76 -10.28 -14.73 -49.14
C ALA A 76 -10.25 -13.39 -49.90
N GLY A 77 -10.67 -13.37 -51.16
CA GLY A 77 -10.81 -12.15 -51.97
C GLY A 77 -11.84 -11.18 -51.38
N TYR A 78 -13.00 -11.68 -50.95
CA TYR A 78 -14.02 -10.89 -50.26
C TYR A 78 -13.49 -10.29 -48.95
N ALA A 79 -12.80 -11.08 -48.14
CA ALA A 79 -12.18 -10.60 -46.91
C ALA A 79 -11.15 -9.48 -47.18
N LEU A 80 -10.32 -9.61 -48.21
CA LEU A 80 -9.34 -8.58 -48.57
C LEU A 80 -9.99 -7.27 -49.04
N VAL A 81 -11.04 -7.32 -49.83
CA VAL A 81 -11.72 -6.13 -50.39
C VAL A 81 -12.56 -5.42 -49.33
N VAL A 82 -13.28 -6.17 -48.48
CA VAL A 82 -14.20 -5.58 -47.50
C VAL A 82 -13.50 -5.25 -46.18
N MET A 83 -12.64 -6.14 -45.69
CA MET A 83 -12.00 -5.99 -44.36
C MET A 83 -10.64 -5.30 -44.46
N GLY A 84 -9.95 -5.38 -45.60
CA GLY A 84 -8.64 -4.76 -45.82
C GLY A 84 -8.62 -3.24 -45.58
N PRO A 85 -9.55 -2.46 -46.16
CA PRO A 85 -9.65 -1.01 -45.92
C PRO A 85 -10.01 -0.64 -44.47
N GLN A 86 -10.61 -1.57 -43.71
CA GLN A 86 -10.99 -1.38 -42.31
C GLN A 86 -9.85 -1.73 -41.34
N LEU A 87 -8.70 -2.21 -41.83
CA LEU A 87 -7.56 -2.52 -40.97
C LEU A 87 -6.93 -1.25 -40.41
N PRO A 88 -6.75 -1.14 -39.08
CA PRO A 88 -6.14 0.03 -38.45
C PRO A 88 -4.73 0.34 -39.00
N SER A 89 -4.31 1.59 -38.89
CA SER A 89 -2.95 1.98 -39.28
C SER A 89 -1.92 1.33 -38.36
N LEU A 90 -0.70 1.13 -38.87
CA LEU A 90 0.40 0.58 -38.09
C LEU A 90 1.16 1.65 -37.28
N ASP A 91 0.66 2.89 -37.24
CA ASP A 91 1.34 4.02 -36.57
C ASP A 91 1.53 3.76 -35.07
N ALA A 92 0.60 3.01 -34.47
CA ALA A 92 0.70 2.57 -33.07
C ALA A 92 1.88 1.60 -32.81
N LEU A 93 2.40 0.93 -33.84
CA LEU A 93 3.57 0.05 -33.75
C LEU A 93 4.88 0.79 -34.09
N THR A 94 4.85 1.72 -35.05
CA THR A 94 6.05 2.44 -35.50
C THR A 94 6.41 3.62 -34.60
N ASN A 95 5.41 4.28 -33.99
CA ASN A 95 5.58 5.40 -33.05
C ASN A 95 5.13 5.02 -31.63
N TYR A 96 5.44 3.81 -31.21
CA TYR A 96 5.05 3.29 -29.91
C TYR A 96 5.76 4.05 -28.78
N GLN A 97 5.00 4.77 -27.95
CA GLN A 97 5.46 5.28 -26.65
C GLN A 97 4.78 4.50 -25.53
N PRO A 98 5.51 3.65 -24.78
CA PRO A 98 4.92 2.90 -23.69
C PRO A 98 4.45 3.85 -22.58
N LYS A 99 3.31 3.54 -21.97
CA LYS A 99 2.89 4.15 -20.71
C LYS A 99 3.97 3.83 -19.66
N VAL A 100 4.57 4.86 -19.06
CA VAL A 100 5.60 4.70 -18.03
C VAL A 100 4.98 5.03 -16.67
N PRO A 101 5.18 4.18 -15.64
CA PRO A 101 4.59 4.41 -14.33
C PRO A 101 5.21 5.60 -13.60
N LEU A 102 4.48 6.15 -12.63
CA LEU A 102 5.01 7.05 -11.60
C LEU A 102 6.05 6.30 -10.75
N ARG A 103 7.20 6.92 -10.51
CA ARG A 103 8.21 6.43 -9.57
C ARG A 103 8.41 7.42 -8.44
N VAL A 104 8.46 6.91 -7.22
CA VAL A 104 8.65 7.71 -5.99
C VAL A 104 9.97 7.32 -5.36
N TYR A 105 10.85 8.29 -5.16
CA TYR A 105 12.17 8.13 -4.59
C TYR A 105 12.32 8.89 -3.26
N SER A 106 13.18 8.38 -2.38
CA SER A 106 13.71 9.13 -1.24
C SER A 106 14.65 10.25 -1.71
N ALA A 107 15.01 11.17 -0.82
CA ALA A 107 15.98 12.24 -1.06
C ALA A 107 17.35 11.70 -1.50
N ASP A 108 17.73 10.54 -0.99
CA ASP A 108 18.94 9.78 -1.34
C ASP A 108 18.74 8.79 -2.50
N ARG A 109 17.70 9.00 -3.32
CA ARG A 109 17.43 8.28 -4.59
C ARG A 109 17.17 6.77 -4.43
N VAL A 110 16.67 6.34 -3.29
CA VAL A 110 16.15 4.97 -3.09
C VAL A 110 14.70 4.91 -3.56
N LEU A 111 14.34 3.92 -4.38
CA LEU A 111 12.97 3.74 -4.86
C LEU A 111 12.05 3.28 -3.71
N LEU A 112 11.02 4.07 -3.41
CA LEU A 112 10.04 3.82 -2.36
C LEU A 112 8.72 3.23 -2.90
N GLY A 113 8.39 3.49 -4.17
CA GLY A 113 7.16 3.01 -4.78
C GLY A 113 7.06 3.27 -6.28
N GLU A 114 6.26 2.45 -6.97
CA GLU A 114 5.96 2.57 -8.39
C GLU A 114 4.46 2.37 -8.63
N PHE A 115 3.83 3.29 -9.39
CA PHE A 115 2.38 3.29 -9.65
C PHE A 115 2.06 3.43 -11.14
N GLY A 116 1.40 2.41 -11.69
CA GLY A 116 0.89 2.40 -13.06
C GLY A 116 0.04 1.16 -13.32
N GLU A 117 -0.86 1.23 -14.30
CA GLU A 117 -1.67 0.09 -14.75
C GLU A 117 -0.80 -1.01 -15.38
N GLU A 118 0.29 -0.60 -16.03
CA GLU A 118 1.19 -1.46 -16.79
C GLU A 118 2.62 -1.19 -16.36
N ARG A 119 3.30 -2.20 -15.80
CA ARG A 119 4.76 -2.17 -15.61
C ARG A 119 5.39 -2.56 -16.94
N ARG A 120 6.01 -1.60 -17.61
CA ARG A 120 6.76 -1.80 -18.87
C ARG A 120 8.20 -1.33 -18.71
N SER A 121 9.11 -2.12 -19.28
CA SER A 121 10.50 -1.74 -19.49
C SER A 121 10.81 -2.07 -20.94
N LEU A 122 11.02 -1.04 -21.77
CA LEU A 122 11.40 -1.24 -23.17
C LEU A 122 12.81 -1.82 -23.22
N VAL A 123 12.97 -2.94 -23.92
CA VAL A 123 14.27 -3.56 -24.20
C VAL A 123 14.39 -3.79 -25.70
N HIS A 124 15.48 -3.31 -26.27
CA HIS A 124 15.78 -3.54 -27.68
C HIS A 124 16.16 -4.99 -27.94
N PHE A 125 15.89 -5.49 -29.14
CA PHE A 125 16.14 -6.87 -29.53
C PHE A 125 17.58 -7.35 -29.25
N ALA A 126 18.55 -6.47 -29.43
CA ALA A 126 19.97 -6.75 -29.19
C ALA A 126 20.27 -7.03 -27.70
N ASP A 127 19.52 -6.41 -26.79
CA ASP A 127 19.72 -6.52 -25.34
C ASP A 127 18.94 -7.68 -24.71
N ILE A 128 18.07 -8.34 -25.48
CA ILE A 128 17.35 -9.54 -25.05
C ILE A 128 18.28 -10.76 -25.15
N PRO A 129 18.52 -11.52 -24.07
CA PRO A 129 19.37 -12.71 -24.13
C PRO A 129 18.83 -13.79 -25.07
N ASP A 130 19.75 -14.47 -25.74
CA ASP A 130 19.41 -15.58 -26.63
C ASP A 130 18.66 -16.71 -25.92
N VAL A 131 18.96 -16.97 -24.64
CA VAL A 131 18.23 -17.96 -23.83
C VAL A 131 16.75 -17.60 -23.71
N MET A 132 16.42 -16.32 -23.55
CA MET A 132 15.04 -15.84 -23.46
C MET A 132 14.35 -15.92 -24.83
N LYS A 133 15.02 -15.47 -25.90
CA LYS A 133 14.51 -15.59 -27.29
C LYS A 133 14.17 -17.04 -27.60
N LYS A 134 15.10 -17.95 -27.37
CA LYS A 134 14.95 -19.39 -27.64
C LYS A 134 13.87 -20.04 -26.77
N ALA A 135 13.73 -19.65 -25.50
CA ALA A 135 12.68 -20.18 -24.62
C ALA A 135 11.27 -19.80 -25.12
N VAL A 136 11.07 -18.55 -25.54
CA VAL A 136 9.80 -18.10 -26.14
C VAL A 136 9.53 -18.83 -27.46
N LEU A 137 10.52 -18.88 -28.36
CA LEU A 137 10.36 -19.56 -29.64
C LEU A 137 10.07 -21.05 -29.47
N ALA A 138 10.71 -21.74 -28.51
CA ALA A 138 10.50 -23.16 -28.28
C ALA A 138 9.05 -23.52 -27.93
N ILE A 139 8.32 -22.60 -27.26
CA ILE A 139 6.99 -22.86 -26.73
C ILE A 139 5.86 -22.18 -27.52
N GLU A 140 6.08 -20.95 -28.01
CA GLU A 140 5.07 -20.19 -28.73
C GLU A 140 5.10 -20.47 -30.23
N ASP A 141 6.29 -20.45 -30.85
CA ASP A 141 6.42 -20.54 -32.30
C ASP A 141 7.85 -20.94 -32.74
N TYR A 142 8.13 -22.25 -32.79
CA TYR A 142 9.49 -22.74 -33.06
C TYR A 142 9.94 -22.57 -34.51
N ARG A 143 9.01 -22.28 -35.43
CA ARG A 143 9.26 -22.04 -36.85
C ARG A 143 9.06 -20.57 -37.22
N PHE A 144 9.04 -19.67 -36.24
CA PHE A 144 8.76 -18.26 -36.43
C PHE A 144 9.53 -17.61 -37.59
N TYR A 145 10.80 -17.98 -37.79
CA TYR A 145 11.64 -17.46 -38.88
C TYR A 145 11.45 -18.18 -40.23
N GLU A 146 10.77 -19.32 -40.26
CA GLU A 146 10.57 -20.16 -41.45
C GLU A 146 9.24 -19.93 -42.17
N HIS A 147 8.28 -19.22 -41.54
CA HIS A 147 6.98 -18.90 -42.14
C HIS A 147 6.71 -17.39 -42.14
N GLY A 148 5.74 -16.94 -42.94
CA GLY A 148 5.27 -15.54 -42.94
C GLY A 148 4.39 -15.22 -41.72
N GLY A 149 3.51 -14.22 -41.79
CA GLY A 149 2.64 -13.86 -40.65
C GLY A 149 1.73 -14.98 -40.11
N VAL A 150 1.48 -16.03 -40.91
CA VAL A 150 0.65 -17.19 -40.57
C VAL A 150 1.38 -18.48 -40.97
N ASP A 151 1.45 -19.47 -40.06
CA ASP A 151 1.99 -20.81 -40.37
C ASP A 151 0.89 -21.74 -40.90
N PHE A 152 0.67 -21.70 -42.21
CA PHE A 152 -0.32 -22.56 -42.87
C PHE A 152 -0.01 -24.06 -42.72
N LEU A 153 1.27 -24.44 -42.73
CA LEU A 153 1.69 -25.82 -42.52
C LEU A 153 1.44 -26.25 -41.08
N GLY A 154 1.67 -25.37 -40.12
CA GLY A 154 1.36 -25.57 -38.70
C GLY A 154 -0.14 -25.72 -38.43
N ILE A 155 -0.98 -24.88 -39.05
CA ILE A 155 -2.45 -24.97 -38.94
C ILE A 155 -2.96 -26.30 -39.52
N LEU A 156 -2.49 -26.68 -40.72
CA LEU A 156 -2.90 -27.92 -41.37
C LEU A 156 -2.47 -29.15 -40.53
N ARG A 157 -1.25 -29.13 -39.99
CA ARG A 157 -0.72 -30.18 -39.12
C ARG A 157 -1.49 -30.29 -37.80
N ALA A 158 -1.79 -29.15 -37.17
CA ALA A 158 -2.60 -29.10 -35.96
C ALA A 158 -4.02 -29.64 -36.20
N GLY A 159 -4.65 -29.28 -37.33
CA GLY A 159 -5.97 -29.77 -37.71
C GLY A 159 -6.01 -31.29 -37.92
N VAL A 160 -4.99 -31.87 -38.56
CA VAL A 160 -4.88 -33.33 -38.73
C VAL A 160 -4.62 -34.02 -37.39
N ALA A 161 -3.74 -33.46 -36.54
CA ALA A 161 -3.43 -34.01 -35.23
C ALA A 161 -4.63 -33.99 -34.27
N ASP A 162 -5.41 -32.91 -34.27
CA ASP A 162 -6.61 -32.74 -33.44
C ASP A 162 -7.73 -33.71 -33.87
N LEU A 163 -7.86 -33.99 -35.18
CA LEU A 163 -8.80 -34.98 -35.72
C LEU A 163 -8.41 -36.41 -35.33
N MET A 164 -7.11 -36.70 -35.23
CA MET A 164 -6.59 -38.04 -34.87
C MET A 164 -6.56 -38.30 -33.36
N HIS A 165 -6.43 -37.27 -32.51
CA HIS A 165 -6.20 -37.43 -31.06
C HIS A 165 -7.36 -36.94 -30.16
N GLY A 166 -8.50 -36.56 -30.74
CA GLY A 166 -9.75 -36.33 -29.99
C GLY A 166 -9.76 -35.11 -29.07
N GLY A 167 -8.99 -34.07 -29.37
CA GLY A 167 -9.02 -32.81 -28.62
C GLY A 167 -7.91 -31.83 -29.00
N ALA A 168 -8.20 -30.53 -28.88
CA ALA A 168 -7.31 -29.43 -29.25
C ALA A 168 -6.05 -29.41 -28.37
N ARG A 169 -4.92 -29.92 -28.88
CA ARG A 169 -3.67 -30.05 -28.11
C ARG A 169 -2.61 -29.00 -28.45
N GLN A 170 -2.71 -28.30 -29.57
CA GLN A 170 -1.71 -27.31 -30.01
C GLN A 170 -2.34 -25.95 -30.36
N GLY A 171 -1.72 -24.86 -29.92
CA GLY A 171 -2.14 -23.50 -30.26
C GLY A 171 -1.68 -23.14 -31.68
N ALA A 172 -2.63 -22.92 -32.59
CA ALA A 172 -2.34 -22.64 -34.00
C ALA A 172 -2.05 -21.15 -34.33
N SER A 173 -1.63 -20.33 -33.34
CA SER A 173 -1.42 -18.88 -33.53
C SER A 173 0.06 -18.52 -33.48
N THR A 174 0.58 -17.95 -34.56
CA THR A 174 1.97 -17.46 -34.66
C THR A 174 2.20 -16.26 -33.75
N ILE A 175 3.47 -15.96 -33.43
CA ILE A 175 3.84 -14.76 -32.66
C ILE A 175 3.29 -13.49 -33.33
N THR A 176 3.40 -13.37 -34.66
CA THR A 176 2.89 -12.22 -35.42
C THR A 176 1.38 -12.04 -35.26
N MET A 177 0.61 -13.14 -35.25
CA MET A 177 -0.83 -13.09 -34.97
C MET A 177 -1.13 -12.67 -33.53
N GLN A 178 -0.29 -13.06 -32.57
CA GLN A 178 -0.43 -12.61 -31.18
C GLN A 178 -0.12 -11.11 -31.02
N VAL A 179 0.89 -10.58 -31.73
CA VAL A 179 1.17 -9.13 -31.79
C VAL A 179 -0.04 -8.39 -32.36
N ALA A 180 -0.57 -8.84 -33.50
CA ALA A 180 -1.78 -8.27 -34.10
C ALA A 180 -2.96 -8.23 -33.11
N ARG A 181 -3.19 -9.34 -32.40
CA ARG A 181 -4.24 -9.46 -31.39
C ARG A 181 -4.05 -8.49 -30.24
N ASN A 182 -2.83 -8.42 -29.69
CA ASN A 182 -2.56 -7.67 -28.47
C ASN A 182 -2.53 -6.14 -28.69
N PHE A 183 -2.23 -5.67 -29.90
CA PHE A 183 -2.16 -4.24 -30.19
C PHE A 183 -3.47 -3.64 -30.75
N PHE A 184 -4.27 -4.42 -31.49
CA PHE A 184 -5.34 -3.84 -32.30
C PHE A 184 -6.74 -4.44 -32.12
N LEU A 185 -6.85 -5.62 -31.49
CA LEU A 185 -8.12 -6.37 -31.45
C LEU A 185 -8.61 -6.53 -30.01
N SER A 186 -9.94 -6.51 -29.84
CA SER A 186 -10.55 -6.77 -28.53
C SER A 186 -10.43 -8.25 -28.13
N SER A 187 -10.58 -8.52 -26.83
CA SER A 187 -10.43 -9.85 -26.23
C SER A 187 -11.54 -10.84 -26.59
N GLU A 188 -12.63 -10.41 -27.22
CA GLU A 188 -13.80 -11.24 -27.57
C GLU A 188 -13.48 -12.27 -28.66
N LYS A 189 -13.76 -13.56 -28.38
CA LYS A 189 -13.44 -14.67 -29.29
C LYS A 189 -14.53 -14.83 -30.37
N THR A 190 -14.33 -14.20 -31.53
CA THR A 190 -15.18 -14.41 -32.71
C THR A 190 -14.38 -14.99 -33.89
N TYR A 191 -15.04 -15.75 -34.78
CA TYR A 191 -14.40 -16.28 -35.99
C TYR A 191 -13.93 -15.15 -36.93
N THR A 192 -14.68 -14.03 -36.96
CA THR A 192 -14.32 -12.81 -37.70
C THR A 192 -13.05 -12.16 -37.14
N ARG A 193 -12.86 -12.13 -35.81
CA ARG A 193 -11.60 -11.66 -35.20
C ARG A 193 -10.40 -12.46 -35.71
N LYS A 194 -10.54 -13.78 -35.85
CA LYS A 194 -9.42 -14.63 -36.30
C LYS A 194 -8.97 -14.31 -37.72
N ILE A 195 -9.89 -13.90 -38.58
CA ILE A 195 -9.60 -13.43 -39.94
C ILE A 195 -8.85 -12.08 -39.88
N TYR A 196 -9.29 -11.16 -39.02
CA TYR A 196 -8.56 -9.90 -38.78
C TYR A 196 -7.14 -10.12 -38.25
N GLU A 197 -6.93 -11.06 -37.32
CA GLU A 197 -5.60 -11.44 -36.82
C GLU A 197 -4.67 -11.87 -37.97
N MET A 198 -5.16 -12.70 -38.91
CA MET A 198 -4.37 -13.19 -40.04
C MET A 198 -4.04 -12.08 -41.05
N LEU A 199 -5.02 -11.25 -41.41
CA LEU A 199 -4.82 -10.12 -42.34
C LEU A 199 -3.85 -9.09 -41.76
N LEU A 200 -3.98 -8.78 -40.48
CA LEU A 200 -3.11 -7.84 -39.80
C LEU A 200 -1.70 -8.40 -39.60
N ALA A 201 -1.55 -9.70 -39.30
CA ALA A 201 -0.26 -10.37 -39.26
C ALA A 201 0.50 -10.26 -40.60
N TYR A 202 -0.19 -10.40 -41.73
CA TYR A 202 0.41 -10.20 -43.04
C TYR A 202 0.81 -8.73 -43.29
N LYS A 203 -0.02 -7.77 -42.85
CA LYS A 203 0.28 -6.33 -42.92
C LYS A 203 1.52 -5.97 -42.07
N ILE A 204 1.64 -6.56 -40.88
CA ILE A 204 2.76 -6.37 -39.96
C ILE A 204 4.06 -6.93 -40.57
N GLU A 205 4.05 -8.15 -41.11
CA GLU A 205 5.25 -8.78 -41.70
C GLU A 205 5.75 -8.12 -42.99
N LYS A 206 4.88 -7.36 -43.68
CA LYS A 206 5.32 -6.52 -44.79
C LYS A 206 6.02 -5.23 -44.33
N ALA A 207 5.72 -4.77 -43.12
CA ALA A 207 6.19 -3.49 -42.61
C ALA A 207 7.38 -3.63 -41.65
N LEU A 208 7.49 -4.76 -40.93
CA LEU A 208 8.47 -5.00 -39.88
C LEU A 208 9.24 -6.30 -40.13
N THR A 209 10.51 -6.34 -39.74
CA THR A 209 11.32 -7.56 -39.76
C THR A 209 10.90 -8.53 -38.65
N LYS A 210 11.30 -9.81 -38.78
CA LYS A 210 11.04 -10.83 -37.74
C LYS A 210 11.57 -10.42 -36.37
N ASP A 211 12.76 -9.84 -36.33
CA ASP A 211 13.39 -9.36 -35.10
C ASP A 211 12.56 -8.24 -34.46
N GLN A 212 12.07 -7.29 -35.26
CA GLN A 212 11.19 -6.21 -34.78
C GLN A 212 9.85 -6.75 -34.25
N ILE A 213 9.28 -7.76 -34.90
CA ILE A 213 8.04 -8.40 -34.46
C ILE A 213 8.27 -9.13 -33.12
N LEU A 214 9.38 -9.85 -32.99
CA LEU A 214 9.72 -10.54 -31.74
C LEU A 214 10.02 -9.53 -30.63
N GLU A 215 10.71 -8.42 -30.92
CA GLU A 215 10.92 -7.30 -29.98
C GLU A 215 9.59 -6.74 -29.48
N LEU A 216 8.65 -6.44 -30.37
CA LEU A 216 7.32 -5.94 -30.00
C LEU A 216 6.54 -6.95 -29.16
N TYR A 217 6.54 -8.23 -29.54
CA TYR A 217 5.91 -9.29 -28.76
C TYR A 217 6.50 -9.35 -27.35
N MET A 218 7.83 -9.38 -27.25
CA MET A 218 8.53 -9.54 -25.98
C MET A 218 8.41 -8.32 -25.06
N ASN A 219 8.12 -7.14 -25.59
CA ASN A 219 7.85 -5.93 -24.79
C ASN A 219 6.37 -5.74 -24.44
N GLN A 220 5.43 -6.34 -25.19
CA GLN A 220 4.00 -6.08 -25.04
C GLN A 220 3.24 -7.18 -24.29
N ILE A 221 3.67 -8.45 -24.38
CA ILE A 221 2.89 -9.58 -23.86
C ILE A 221 2.63 -9.46 -22.35
N TYR A 222 1.38 -9.68 -21.92
CA TYR A 222 1.03 -9.68 -20.49
C TYR A 222 1.50 -10.97 -19.82
N LEU A 223 2.27 -10.84 -18.74
CA LEU A 223 2.90 -11.96 -18.05
C LEU A 223 2.46 -12.10 -16.58
N GLY A 224 1.38 -11.40 -16.17
CA GLY A 224 0.88 -11.44 -14.79
C GLY A 224 1.53 -10.37 -13.91
N GLN A 225 1.00 -10.15 -12.70
CA GLN A 225 1.52 -9.15 -11.73
C GLN A 225 1.68 -7.73 -12.34
N ARG A 226 0.76 -7.34 -13.24
CA ARG A 226 0.83 -6.08 -14.02
C ARG A 226 2.09 -5.93 -14.88
N ALA A 227 2.88 -6.98 -15.08
CA ALA A 227 4.05 -6.97 -15.93
C ALA A 227 3.66 -7.17 -17.40
N TYR A 228 3.98 -6.19 -18.22
CA TYR A 228 3.86 -6.25 -19.68
C TYR A 228 5.28 -6.27 -20.27
N GLY A 229 5.58 -7.36 -20.95
CA GLY A 229 6.90 -7.66 -21.50
C GLY A 229 7.83 -8.39 -20.53
N PHE A 230 8.77 -9.16 -21.10
CA PHE A 230 9.65 -10.05 -20.36
C PHE A 230 10.61 -9.31 -19.42
N ALA A 231 11.04 -8.10 -19.79
CA ALA A 231 11.92 -7.30 -18.94
C ALA A 231 11.23 -6.83 -17.67
N ALA A 232 9.97 -6.38 -17.77
CA ALA A 232 9.17 -6.06 -16.60
C ALA A 232 8.92 -7.30 -15.75
N ALA A 233 8.61 -8.44 -16.37
CA ALA A 233 8.37 -9.69 -15.65
C ALA A 233 9.62 -10.20 -14.92
N ALA A 234 10.81 -10.12 -15.52
CA ALA A 234 12.08 -10.48 -14.87
C ALA A 234 12.32 -9.66 -13.59
N ARG A 235 12.07 -8.34 -13.64
CA ARG A 235 12.18 -7.47 -12.46
C ARG A 235 11.11 -7.77 -11.40
N VAL A 236 9.88 -8.06 -11.84
CA VAL A 236 8.75 -8.34 -10.94
C VAL A 236 8.91 -9.68 -10.23
N TYR A 237 9.28 -10.74 -10.96
CA TYR A 237 9.36 -12.10 -10.41
C TYR A 237 10.71 -12.39 -9.76
N PHE A 238 11.83 -11.90 -10.30
CA PHE A 238 13.18 -12.26 -9.84
C PHE A 238 14.01 -11.05 -9.37
N GLY A 239 13.57 -9.82 -9.65
CA GLY A 239 14.34 -8.63 -9.29
C GLY A 239 15.60 -8.41 -10.11
N LYS A 240 15.71 -9.08 -11.25
CA LYS A 240 16.85 -9.03 -12.15
C LYS A 240 16.53 -8.23 -13.41
N ASP A 241 17.54 -7.63 -14.02
CA ASP A 241 17.42 -7.16 -15.39
C ASP A 241 17.31 -8.34 -16.34
N LEU A 242 16.63 -8.16 -17.48
CA LEU A 242 16.37 -9.24 -18.42
C LEU A 242 17.66 -9.92 -18.90
N LYS A 243 18.76 -9.16 -18.99
CA LYS A 243 20.07 -9.64 -19.41
C LYS A 243 20.74 -10.62 -18.42
N ASP A 244 20.32 -10.59 -17.15
CA ASP A 244 20.95 -11.32 -16.04
C ASP A 244 20.15 -12.56 -15.61
N ILE A 245 19.12 -12.95 -16.36
CA ILE A 245 18.29 -14.13 -16.04
C ILE A 245 18.98 -15.44 -16.40
N THR A 246 18.70 -16.50 -15.63
CA THR A 246 19.18 -17.86 -15.91
C THR A 246 18.33 -18.58 -16.97
N LEU A 247 18.81 -19.74 -17.44
CA LEU A 247 18.03 -20.59 -18.34
C LEU A 247 16.73 -21.09 -17.68
N ALA A 248 16.80 -21.42 -16.38
CA ALA A 248 15.66 -21.84 -15.60
C ALA A 248 14.60 -20.73 -15.48
N GLU A 249 15.04 -19.50 -15.17
CA GLU A 249 14.20 -18.31 -15.08
C GLU A 249 13.60 -17.94 -16.45
N ALA A 250 14.36 -18.04 -17.53
CA ALA A 250 13.87 -17.80 -18.90
C ALA A 250 12.75 -18.79 -19.28
N ALA A 251 12.93 -20.08 -18.96
CA ALA A 251 11.89 -21.08 -19.18
C ALA A 251 10.64 -20.84 -18.33
N MET A 252 10.81 -20.36 -17.10
CA MET A 252 9.70 -19.98 -16.22
C MET A 252 8.90 -18.81 -16.82
N LEU A 253 9.56 -17.73 -17.24
CA LEU A 253 8.90 -16.57 -17.85
C LEU A 253 8.21 -16.94 -19.17
N ALA A 254 8.84 -17.76 -20.01
CA ALA A 254 8.26 -18.23 -21.27
C ALA A 254 6.99 -19.08 -21.07
N GLY A 255 6.75 -19.60 -19.87
CA GLY A 255 5.55 -20.35 -19.53
C GLY A 255 4.30 -19.51 -19.25
N LEU A 256 4.50 -18.22 -18.94
CA LEU A 256 3.45 -17.32 -18.49
C LEU A 256 2.43 -16.92 -19.58
N PRO A 257 2.79 -16.62 -20.84
CA PRO A 257 1.85 -16.09 -21.84
C PRO A 257 0.56 -16.90 -22.02
N LYS A 258 0.64 -18.24 -21.92
CA LYS A 258 -0.50 -19.13 -22.11
C LYS A 258 -1.58 -18.96 -21.04
N ALA A 259 -1.18 -18.78 -19.78
CA ALA A 259 -2.10 -18.59 -18.66
C ALA A 259 -1.36 -17.90 -17.50
N PRO A 260 -1.21 -16.56 -17.55
CA PRO A 260 -0.36 -15.82 -16.62
C PRO A 260 -0.74 -15.97 -15.15
N SER A 261 -2.04 -16.17 -14.85
CA SER A 261 -2.51 -16.40 -13.47
C SER A 261 -2.28 -17.83 -12.99
N ALA A 262 -2.48 -18.83 -13.86
CA ALA A 262 -2.41 -20.25 -13.47
C ALA A 262 -0.97 -20.76 -13.35
N TYR A 263 -0.04 -20.19 -14.12
CA TYR A 263 1.39 -20.52 -14.09
C TYR A 263 2.22 -19.45 -13.38
N ASN A 264 1.58 -18.57 -12.60
CA ASN A 264 2.27 -17.56 -11.82
C ASN A 264 3.16 -18.23 -10.76
N PRO A 265 4.50 -18.03 -10.76
CA PRO A 265 5.40 -18.74 -9.87
C PRO A 265 5.32 -18.25 -8.41
N VAL A 266 4.68 -17.11 -8.16
CA VAL A 266 4.43 -16.59 -6.80
C VAL A 266 3.17 -17.20 -6.21
N VAL A 267 2.11 -17.34 -7.02
CA VAL A 267 0.79 -17.83 -6.55
C VAL A 267 0.70 -19.35 -6.62
N ASN A 268 1.28 -19.96 -7.66
CA ASN A 268 1.16 -21.40 -7.95
C ASN A 268 2.54 -22.01 -8.30
N PRO A 269 3.50 -22.05 -7.35
CA PRO A 269 4.88 -22.49 -7.61
C PRO A 269 4.96 -23.91 -8.17
N LYS A 270 4.18 -24.86 -7.62
CA LYS A 270 4.13 -26.26 -8.11
C LYS A 270 3.72 -26.32 -9.59
N ARG A 271 2.64 -25.62 -9.99
CA ARG A 271 2.17 -25.61 -11.40
C ARG A 271 3.14 -24.88 -12.32
N ALA A 272 3.75 -23.80 -11.84
CA ALA A 272 4.76 -23.05 -12.58
C ALA A 272 6.01 -23.92 -12.85
N LYS A 273 6.48 -24.70 -11.86
CA LYS A 273 7.60 -25.63 -12.00
C LYS A 273 7.35 -26.71 -13.05
N VAL A 274 6.18 -27.35 -13.04
CA VAL A 274 5.81 -28.34 -14.08
C VAL A 274 5.82 -27.72 -15.48
N ARG A 275 5.34 -26.47 -15.61
CA ARG A 275 5.34 -25.75 -16.88
C ARG A 275 6.76 -25.39 -17.34
N GLN A 276 7.62 -24.98 -16.41
CA GLN A 276 9.02 -24.67 -16.66
C GLN A 276 9.78 -25.90 -17.19
N GLU A 277 9.66 -27.06 -16.53
CA GLU A 277 10.32 -28.30 -16.95
C GLU A 277 9.90 -28.76 -18.35
N TYR A 278 8.61 -28.61 -18.68
CA TYR A 278 8.10 -28.87 -20.02
C TYR A 278 8.79 -28.01 -21.09
N ILE A 279 9.02 -26.71 -20.80
CA ILE A 279 9.69 -25.78 -21.72
C ILE A 279 11.17 -26.13 -21.86
N LEU A 280 11.86 -26.42 -20.75
CA LEU A 280 13.25 -26.88 -20.77
C LEU A 280 13.40 -28.14 -21.62
N LYS A 281 12.48 -29.10 -21.46
CA LYS A 281 12.47 -30.34 -22.26
C LYS A 281 12.31 -30.03 -23.75
N ARG A 282 11.41 -29.09 -24.07
CA ARG A 282 11.17 -28.67 -25.45
C ARG A 282 12.36 -27.96 -26.07
N MET A 283 13.03 -27.08 -25.32
CA MET A 283 14.27 -26.41 -25.77
C MET A 283 15.37 -27.43 -26.07
N ARG A 284 15.49 -28.48 -25.27
CA ARG A 284 16.44 -29.57 -25.52
C ARG A 284 16.09 -30.35 -26.79
N GLU A 285 14.82 -30.73 -26.98
CA GLU A 285 14.35 -31.44 -28.19
C GLU A 285 14.61 -30.67 -29.49
N LEU A 286 14.57 -29.33 -29.41
CA LEU A 286 14.86 -28.43 -30.54
C LEU A 286 16.36 -28.12 -30.69
N GLY A 287 17.22 -28.66 -29.83
CA GLY A 287 18.66 -28.42 -29.87
C GLY A 287 19.10 -27.03 -29.41
N TYR A 288 18.24 -26.28 -28.72
CA TYR A 288 18.59 -24.96 -28.18
C TYR A 288 19.48 -25.03 -26.93
N ILE A 289 19.42 -26.15 -26.21
CA ILE A 289 20.23 -26.44 -25.02
C ILE A 289 20.72 -27.88 -25.05
N THR A 290 21.83 -28.14 -24.37
CA THR A 290 22.42 -29.48 -24.23
C THR A 290 21.78 -30.25 -23.07
N GLN A 291 22.01 -31.57 -23.01
CA GLN A 291 21.52 -32.41 -21.90
C GLN A 291 22.07 -31.95 -20.53
N PRO A 292 23.36 -31.62 -20.35
CA PRO A 292 23.87 -31.07 -19.09
C PRO A 292 23.17 -29.77 -18.67
N GLN A 293 22.92 -28.84 -19.60
CA GLN A 293 22.22 -27.59 -19.32
C GLN A 293 20.76 -27.82 -18.90
N TYR A 294 20.09 -28.81 -19.51
CA TYR A 294 18.76 -29.23 -19.10
C TYR A 294 18.76 -29.78 -17.65
N ASP A 295 19.68 -30.68 -17.33
CA ASP A 295 19.75 -31.30 -16.01
C ASP A 295 20.09 -30.29 -14.90
N GLU A 296 20.92 -29.29 -15.20
CA GLU A 296 21.24 -28.16 -14.32
C GLU A 296 20.02 -27.25 -14.11
N ALA A 297 19.38 -26.80 -15.19
CA ALA A 297 18.26 -25.86 -15.11
C ALA A 297 17.00 -26.46 -14.45
N VAL A 298 16.78 -27.77 -14.57
CA VAL A 298 15.67 -28.45 -13.86
C VAL A 298 15.91 -28.49 -12.36
N LYS A 299 17.17 -28.65 -11.91
CA LYS A 299 17.55 -28.69 -10.49
C LYS A 299 17.67 -27.32 -9.84
N GLU A 300 17.77 -26.25 -10.64
CA GLU A 300 17.83 -24.88 -10.13
C GLU A 300 16.57 -24.54 -9.31
N GLU A 301 16.79 -24.11 -8.07
CA GLU A 301 15.74 -23.61 -7.20
C GLU A 301 15.46 -22.14 -7.54
N ILE A 302 14.25 -21.87 -8.02
CA ILE A 302 13.86 -20.51 -8.42
C ILE A 302 13.31 -19.76 -7.22
N HIS A 303 14.06 -18.76 -6.76
CA HIS A 303 13.61 -17.83 -5.75
C HIS A 303 12.79 -16.71 -6.41
N THR A 304 11.48 -16.66 -6.11
CA THR A 304 10.62 -15.57 -6.54
C THR A 304 10.56 -14.45 -5.49
N ARG A 305 10.33 -13.22 -5.93
CA ARG A 305 10.04 -12.09 -5.05
C ARG A 305 8.60 -12.15 -4.55
N THR A 306 8.42 -12.14 -3.23
CA THR A 306 7.11 -12.02 -2.58
C THR A 306 6.65 -10.55 -2.58
N PRO A 307 5.33 -10.27 -2.76
CA PRO A 307 4.77 -8.95 -2.53
C PRO A 307 5.06 -8.53 -1.08
N GLY A 308 5.79 -7.43 -0.88
CA GLY A 308 6.22 -6.94 0.44
C GLY A 308 7.73 -6.74 0.59
N ASN A 309 8.56 -7.43 -0.20
CA ASN A 309 10.02 -7.25 -0.21
C ASN A 309 10.52 -6.61 -1.53
N GLN A 310 9.66 -5.82 -2.19
CA GLN A 310 9.94 -5.23 -3.51
C GLN A 310 10.92 -4.04 -3.41
N TYR A 311 10.92 -3.33 -2.28
CA TYR A 311 11.74 -2.15 -2.03
C TYR A 311 12.62 -2.37 -0.80
N ALA A 312 13.81 -1.77 -0.80
CA ALA A 312 14.77 -1.91 0.29
C ALA A 312 14.38 -1.14 1.56
N VAL A 313 13.37 -0.25 1.47
CA VAL A 313 12.95 0.68 2.53
C VAL A 313 11.43 0.68 2.61
N HIS A 314 10.89 0.58 3.83
CA HIS A 314 9.46 0.62 4.08
C HIS A 314 8.92 2.06 4.06
N GLY A 315 8.48 2.48 2.87
CA GLY A 315 7.98 3.83 2.58
C GLY A 315 6.56 3.86 2.02
N GLU A 316 5.73 2.85 2.27
CA GLU A 316 4.43 2.66 1.60
C GLU A 316 3.45 3.81 1.87
N TYR A 317 3.36 4.28 3.11
CA TYR A 317 2.53 5.45 3.46
C TYR A 317 2.99 6.71 2.72
N VAL A 318 4.31 6.91 2.60
CA VAL A 318 4.90 8.02 1.84
C VAL A 318 4.56 7.90 0.37
N ALA A 319 4.78 6.71 -0.22
CA ALA A 319 4.52 6.46 -1.62
C ALA A 319 3.05 6.68 -1.97
N GLU A 320 2.13 6.22 -1.11
CA GLU A 320 0.69 6.45 -1.28
C GLU A 320 0.31 7.93 -1.14
N MET A 321 0.88 8.66 -0.18
CA MET A 321 0.68 10.11 -0.06
C MET A 321 1.15 10.85 -1.32
N VAL A 322 2.34 10.51 -1.83
CA VAL A 322 2.86 11.09 -3.08
C VAL A 322 1.93 10.75 -4.25
N ARG A 323 1.50 9.50 -4.38
CA ARG A 323 0.55 9.10 -5.44
C ARG A 323 -0.73 9.95 -5.39
N GLN A 324 -1.29 10.18 -4.21
CA GLN A 324 -2.49 11.00 -4.04
C GLN A 324 -2.24 12.47 -4.43
N MET A 325 -1.12 13.06 -4.01
CA MET A 325 -0.74 14.43 -4.37
C MET A 325 -0.54 14.57 -5.88
N MET A 326 0.16 13.62 -6.50
CA MET A 326 0.38 13.62 -7.95
C MET A 326 -0.92 13.42 -8.71
N TYR A 327 -1.80 12.52 -8.27
CA TYR A 327 -3.13 12.34 -8.87
C TYR A 327 -4.01 13.58 -8.73
N ALA A 328 -3.93 14.30 -7.62
CA ALA A 328 -4.67 15.55 -7.45
C ALA A 328 -4.29 16.58 -8.53
N GLN A 329 -3.01 16.65 -8.89
CA GLN A 329 -2.45 17.60 -9.86
C GLN A 329 -2.53 17.12 -11.33
N TYR A 330 -2.18 15.87 -11.61
CA TYR A 330 -2.01 15.33 -12.96
C TYR A 330 -3.09 14.30 -13.37
N LYS A 331 -4.00 13.92 -12.46
CA LYS A 331 -5.06 12.92 -12.72
C LYS A 331 -4.49 11.65 -13.33
N ASP A 332 -5.11 11.10 -14.37
CA ASP A 332 -4.69 9.84 -15.01
C ASP A 332 -3.29 9.89 -15.64
N GLU A 333 -2.80 11.08 -16.00
CA GLU A 333 -1.43 11.25 -16.51
C GLU A 333 -0.38 10.82 -15.48
N THR A 334 -0.72 10.87 -14.17
CA THR A 334 0.12 10.38 -13.08
C THR A 334 0.66 8.99 -13.36
N TYR A 335 -0.16 8.10 -13.93
CA TYR A 335 0.17 6.69 -14.12
C TYR A 335 0.81 6.36 -15.47
N THR A 336 0.94 7.35 -16.37
CA THR A 336 1.29 7.10 -17.77
C THR A 336 2.43 7.99 -18.29
N ARG A 337 2.70 9.14 -17.67
CA ARG A 337 3.72 10.11 -18.10
C ARG A 337 5.16 9.76 -17.71
N GLY A 338 5.38 8.71 -16.92
CA GLY A 338 6.71 8.39 -16.39
C GLY A 338 7.27 9.44 -15.45
N LEU A 339 6.40 10.07 -14.65
CA LEU A 339 6.82 11.07 -13.67
C LEU A 339 7.75 10.43 -12.63
N THR A 340 8.81 11.14 -12.29
CA THR A 340 9.73 10.75 -11.23
C THR A 340 9.63 11.77 -10.11
N VAL A 341 9.24 11.34 -8.92
CA VAL A 341 9.08 12.20 -7.74
C VAL A 341 10.18 11.92 -6.75
N THR A 342 10.99 12.92 -6.44
CA THR A 342 11.97 12.87 -5.36
C THR A 342 11.35 13.52 -4.12
N THR A 343 11.26 12.75 -3.03
CA THR A 343 10.71 13.20 -1.75
C THR A 343 11.80 13.80 -0.84
N THR A 344 11.38 14.37 0.28
CA THR A 344 12.27 14.84 1.36
C THR A 344 12.73 13.72 2.31
N ILE A 345 12.17 12.52 2.17
CA ILE A 345 12.41 11.38 3.06
C ILE A 345 13.85 10.93 2.95
N ASN A 346 14.51 10.70 4.08
CA ASN A 346 15.79 10.03 4.12
C ASN A 346 15.56 8.52 4.32
N ALA A 347 16.12 7.68 3.45
CA ALA A 347 15.88 6.24 3.50
C ALA A 347 16.30 5.59 4.84
N ALA A 348 17.46 5.98 5.38
CA ALA A 348 17.97 5.42 6.63
C ALA A 348 17.15 5.86 7.84
N ASP A 349 16.72 7.13 7.87
CA ASP A 349 15.83 7.64 8.92
C ASP A 349 14.45 6.95 8.83
N GLN A 350 13.91 6.77 7.61
CA GLN A 350 12.63 6.11 7.37
C GLN A 350 12.62 4.66 7.86
N GLU A 351 13.65 3.88 7.53
CA GLU A 351 13.75 2.50 8.01
C GLU A 351 13.90 2.46 9.54
N ALA A 352 14.66 3.39 10.14
CA ALA A 352 14.76 3.49 11.59
C ALA A 352 13.39 3.81 12.24
N ALA A 353 12.59 4.67 11.62
CA ALA A 353 11.24 4.99 12.08
C ALA A 353 10.33 3.76 11.99
N TYR A 354 10.36 3.02 10.87
CA TYR A 354 9.59 1.80 10.66
C TYR A 354 9.89 0.76 11.74
N GLN A 355 11.17 0.48 11.96
CA GLN A 355 11.64 -0.48 12.97
C GLN A 355 11.27 -0.03 14.39
N ALA A 356 11.40 1.27 14.70
CA ALA A 356 11.08 1.81 16.01
C ALA A 356 9.58 1.68 16.35
N VAL A 357 8.69 2.01 15.41
CA VAL A 357 7.23 1.90 15.60
C VAL A 357 6.83 0.45 15.77
N ARG A 358 7.27 -0.45 14.88
CA ARG A 358 6.94 -1.88 14.96
C ARG A 358 7.45 -2.50 16.24
N ARG A 359 8.70 -2.20 16.63
CA ARG A 359 9.25 -2.69 17.90
C ARG A 359 8.44 -2.21 19.10
N GLY A 360 8.09 -0.92 19.15
CA GLY A 360 7.30 -0.36 20.26
C GLY A 360 5.92 -1.03 20.37
N ILE A 361 5.24 -1.21 19.25
CA ILE A 361 3.94 -1.90 19.19
C ILE A 361 4.08 -3.37 19.64
N MET A 362 5.07 -4.11 19.11
CA MET A 362 5.28 -5.51 19.49
C MET A 362 5.67 -5.67 20.96
N ASP A 363 6.43 -4.72 21.52
CA ASP A 363 6.78 -4.72 22.94
C ASP A 363 5.56 -4.44 23.82
N TYR A 364 4.63 -3.59 23.38
CA TYR A 364 3.32 -3.43 24.03
C TYR A 364 2.50 -4.72 23.97
N GLU A 365 2.36 -5.32 22.79
CA GLU A 365 1.55 -6.52 22.57
C GLU A 365 2.03 -7.70 23.42
N ARG A 366 3.35 -7.89 23.56
CA ARG A 366 3.93 -8.93 24.42
C ARG A 366 3.58 -8.79 25.90
N ARG A 367 3.33 -7.57 26.39
CA ARG A 367 2.96 -7.31 27.79
C ARG A 367 1.49 -7.54 28.09
N HIS A 368 0.63 -7.56 27.07
CA HIS A 368 -0.83 -7.62 27.22
C HIS A 368 -1.43 -9.02 27.00
N GLY A 369 -0.56 -10.04 26.87
CA GLY A 369 -0.95 -11.44 26.81
C GLY A 369 -1.49 -11.87 25.44
N TYR A 370 -1.43 -13.18 25.20
CA TYR A 370 -1.89 -13.78 23.94
C TYR A 370 -3.41 -13.92 23.91
N ARG A 371 -4.04 -13.41 22.86
CA ARG A 371 -5.51 -13.43 22.68
C ARG A 371 -6.07 -14.70 22.03
N GLY A 372 -5.22 -15.63 21.60
CA GLY A 372 -5.62 -16.84 20.86
C GLY A 372 -5.20 -16.83 19.38
N PRO A 373 -5.30 -17.98 18.69
CA PRO A 373 -4.99 -18.12 17.27
C PRO A 373 -5.95 -17.29 16.40
N GLU A 374 -5.49 -16.90 15.20
CA GLU A 374 -6.29 -16.07 14.27
C GLU A 374 -7.45 -16.86 13.64
N GLY A 375 -7.32 -18.19 13.60
CA GLY A 375 -8.32 -19.07 13.05
C GLY A 375 -7.96 -20.54 13.24
N PHE A 376 -8.72 -21.40 12.59
CA PHE A 376 -8.53 -22.84 12.63
C PHE A 376 -8.86 -23.46 11.27
N VAL A 377 -8.01 -24.39 10.83
CA VAL A 377 -8.23 -25.23 9.65
C VAL A 377 -8.26 -26.70 10.05
N ALA A 378 -9.23 -27.45 9.53
CA ALA A 378 -9.26 -28.89 9.69
C ALA A 378 -8.17 -29.52 8.82
N LEU A 379 -7.21 -30.21 9.43
CA LEU A 379 -6.08 -30.80 8.72
C LEU A 379 -6.46 -32.17 8.11
N PRO A 380 -6.43 -32.33 6.77
CA PRO A 380 -6.53 -33.64 6.12
C PRO A 380 -5.34 -34.55 6.50
N PRO A 381 -5.34 -35.85 6.13
CA PRO A 381 -4.15 -36.68 6.21
C PRO A 381 -2.95 -36.05 5.49
N ALA A 382 -1.72 -36.39 5.92
CA ALA A 382 -0.51 -35.84 5.31
C ALA A 382 -0.43 -36.17 3.81
N GLY A 383 -0.07 -35.18 2.99
CA GLY A 383 -0.01 -35.27 1.53
C GLY A 383 -0.45 -33.96 0.88
N ASP A 384 -0.55 -33.94 -0.45
CA ASP A 384 -0.86 -32.72 -1.22
C ASP A 384 -2.17 -32.05 -0.81
N THR A 385 -3.18 -32.83 -0.40
CA THR A 385 -4.47 -32.29 0.06
C THR A 385 -4.37 -31.49 1.35
N ARG A 386 -3.43 -31.83 2.23
CA ARG A 386 -3.16 -31.03 3.44
C ARG A 386 -2.43 -29.74 3.08
N ASP A 387 -1.45 -29.81 2.19
CA ASP A 387 -0.72 -28.62 1.74
C ASP A 387 -1.67 -27.62 1.08
N GLU A 388 -2.56 -28.09 0.19
CA GLU A 388 -3.59 -27.27 -0.44
C GLU A 388 -4.52 -26.64 0.60
N ALA A 389 -5.01 -27.41 1.58
CA ALA A 389 -5.87 -26.87 2.65
C ALA A 389 -5.16 -25.82 3.53
N ILE A 390 -3.85 -25.97 3.75
CA ILE A 390 -3.04 -25.01 4.50
C ILE A 390 -2.82 -23.74 3.67
N ASP A 391 -2.41 -23.89 2.41
CA ASP A 391 -2.18 -22.75 1.50
C ASP A 391 -3.47 -21.94 1.31
N ASP A 392 -4.63 -22.61 1.13
CA ASP A 392 -5.95 -21.97 1.05
C ASP A 392 -6.30 -21.21 2.35
N ALA A 393 -6.05 -21.82 3.52
CA ALA A 393 -6.33 -21.17 4.80
C ALA A 393 -5.42 -19.95 5.06
N LEU A 394 -4.16 -20.02 4.64
CA LEU A 394 -3.18 -18.93 4.79
C LEU A 394 -3.36 -17.83 3.73
N ALA A 395 -4.03 -18.09 2.61
CA ALA A 395 -4.35 -17.07 1.61
C ALA A 395 -5.22 -15.92 2.20
N ASP A 396 -6.10 -16.24 3.14
CA ASP A 396 -6.91 -15.25 3.87
C ASP A 396 -6.13 -14.55 5.01
N HIS A 397 -4.91 -14.98 5.29
CA HIS A 397 -4.07 -14.50 6.38
C HIS A 397 -2.67 -14.09 5.86
N PRO A 398 -2.55 -13.16 4.89
CA PRO A 398 -1.28 -12.82 4.28
C PRO A 398 -0.27 -12.29 5.32
N ASP A 399 1.01 -12.43 5.02
CA ASP A 399 2.11 -11.96 5.87
C ASP A 399 2.11 -10.42 6.03
N ASN A 400 2.53 -9.93 7.19
CA ASN A 400 2.60 -8.50 7.53
C ASN A 400 4.04 -8.10 7.88
N GLY A 401 4.85 -7.89 6.85
CA GLY A 401 6.31 -7.71 6.99
C GLY A 401 6.93 -8.97 7.58
N ASP A 402 7.65 -8.82 8.70
CA ASP A 402 8.30 -9.96 9.38
C ASP A 402 7.34 -10.92 10.11
N LEU A 403 6.05 -10.59 10.20
CA LEU A 403 5.03 -11.45 10.81
C LEU A 403 4.49 -12.41 9.75
N GLN A 404 4.98 -13.64 9.79
CA GLN A 404 4.57 -14.70 8.90
C GLN A 404 3.39 -15.48 9.47
N SER A 405 2.44 -15.81 8.61
CA SER A 405 1.33 -16.69 8.93
C SER A 405 1.75 -18.15 8.81
N ALA A 406 1.28 -18.99 9.73
CA ALA A 406 1.57 -20.42 9.70
C ALA A 406 0.44 -21.23 10.34
N VAL A 407 0.27 -22.47 9.87
CA VAL A 407 -0.66 -23.44 10.46
C VAL A 407 0.09 -24.39 11.37
N VAL A 408 -0.41 -24.60 12.58
CA VAL A 408 0.16 -25.53 13.55
C VAL A 408 -0.11 -26.97 13.13
N LEU A 409 0.95 -27.78 12.99
CA LEU A 409 0.85 -29.22 12.72
C LEU A 409 0.85 -30.03 14.02
N GLY A 410 1.61 -29.57 15.02
CA GLY A 410 1.76 -30.22 16.32
C GLY A 410 2.01 -29.19 17.41
N ALA A 411 1.42 -29.38 18.59
CA ALA A 411 1.57 -28.45 19.71
C ALA A 411 1.75 -29.18 21.05
N SER A 412 2.78 -28.80 21.78
CA SER A 412 3.06 -29.22 23.15
C SER A 412 3.62 -28.05 23.96
N SER A 413 3.76 -28.20 25.27
CA SER A 413 4.39 -27.18 26.13
C SER A 413 5.89 -26.97 25.83
N ALA A 414 6.55 -27.93 25.17
CA ALA A 414 7.98 -27.87 24.84
C ALA A 414 8.25 -27.36 23.43
N ALA A 415 7.39 -27.72 22.47
CA ALA A 415 7.57 -27.44 21.06
C ALA A 415 6.25 -27.29 20.31
N VAL A 416 6.22 -26.38 19.32
CA VAL A 416 5.13 -26.20 18.36
C VAL A 416 5.72 -26.30 16.95
N GLU A 417 5.20 -27.24 16.15
CA GLU A 417 5.55 -27.41 14.74
C GLU A 417 4.53 -26.66 13.88
N VAL A 418 5.03 -25.85 12.94
CA VAL A 418 4.19 -25.04 12.05
C VAL A 418 4.59 -25.21 10.59
N GLN A 419 3.62 -25.02 9.69
CA GLN A 419 3.79 -25.02 8.25
C GLN A 419 3.41 -23.66 7.66
N PHE A 420 4.28 -23.12 6.81
CA PHE A 420 4.07 -21.89 6.05
C PHE A 420 3.43 -22.19 4.69
N VAL A 421 3.01 -21.12 3.99
CA VAL A 421 2.63 -21.18 2.58
C VAL A 421 3.73 -21.86 1.77
N GLY A 422 3.36 -22.79 0.88
CA GLY A 422 4.29 -23.52 0.02
C GLY A 422 4.96 -24.73 0.69
N GLY A 423 4.55 -25.10 1.91
CA GLY A 423 4.90 -26.37 2.53
C GLY A 423 6.16 -26.39 3.39
N ALA A 424 6.86 -25.26 3.53
CA ALA A 424 8.00 -25.16 4.43
C ALA A 424 7.55 -25.33 5.89
N THR A 425 8.26 -26.13 6.69
CA THR A 425 7.95 -26.35 8.10
C THR A 425 9.07 -25.85 9.02
N THR A 426 8.71 -25.49 10.25
CA THR A 426 9.67 -25.18 11.30
C THR A 426 9.12 -25.58 12.67
N THR A 427 10.04 -25.85 13.61
CA THR A 427 9.71 -26.13 15.01
C THR A 427 10.13 -24.98 15.89
N ILE A 428 9.22 -24.51 16.74
CA ILE A 428 9.40 -23.40 17.67
C ILE A 428 9.44 -23.97 19.09
N GLY A 429 10.49 -23.65 19.85
CA GLY A 429 10.67 -24.13 21.21
C GLY A 429 11.30 -23.10 22.14
N GLY A 430 11.40 -23.45 23.42
CA GLY A 430 12.11 -22.65 24.44
C GLY A 430 11.56 -21.23 24.58
N ALA A 431 12.44 -20.23 24.45
CA ALA A 431 12.08 -18.81 24.61
C ALA A 431 11.02 -18.34 23.60
N GLY A 432 10.97 -18.95 22.41
CA GLY A 432 10.00 -18.60 21.36
C GLY A 432 8.54 -18.92 21.70
N LEU A 433 8.30 -19.73 22.73
CA LEU A 433 6.96 -20.08 23.21
C LEU A 433 6.53 -19.29 24.45
N ARG A 434 7.42 -18.48 25.05
CA ARG A 434 7.17 -17.79 26.33
C ARG A 434 5.90 -16.94 26.31
N PHE A 435 5.65 -16.23 25.21
CA PHE A 435 4.48 -15.38 25.04
C PHE A 435 3.16 -16.17 25.02
N VAL A 436 3.18 -17.41 24.51
CA VAL A 436 2.00 -18.27 24.36
C VAL A 436 1.98 -19.44 25.34
N ALA A 437 2.83 -19.45 26.37
CA ALA A 437 2.95 -20.56 27.30
C ALA A 437 1.61 -20.94 27.96
N GLY A 438 0.77 -19.93 28.27
CA GLY A 438 -0.58 -20.15 28.81
C GLY A 438 -1.54 -20.84 27.83
N ALA A 439 -1.34 -20.68 26.52
CA ALA A 439 -2.15 -21.29 25.47
C ALA A 439 -1.75 -22.74 25.14
N LEU A 440 -0.56 -23.16 25.56
CA LEU A 440 -0.04 -24.52 25.37
C LEU A 440 -0.28 -25.42 26.60
N GLY A 441 -0.78 -24.86 27.69
CA GLY A 441 -1.07 -25.61 28.91
C GLY A 441 -2.31 -26.48 28.79
N ALA A 442 -2.33 -27.63 29.48
CA ALA A 442 -3.48 -28.55 29.49
C ALA A 442 -4.79 -27.91 29.99
N ARG A 443 -4.70 -26.81 30.75
CA ARG A 443 -5.84 -26.04 31.27
C ARG A 443 -6.19 -24.80 30.44
N ALA A 444 -5.55 -24.59 29.29
CA ALA A 444 -5.88 -23.47 28.41
C ALA A 444 -7.34 -23.54 27.98
N SER A 445 -8.07 -22.42 28.01
CA SER A 445 -9.44 -22.37 27.47
C SER A 445 -9.42 -22.53 25.96
N ASP A 446 -10.53 -23.02 25.38
CA ASP A 446 -10.60 -23.26 23.94
C ASP A 446 -10.38 -22.00 23.10
N ALA A 447 -10.69 -20.82 23.65
CA ALA A 447 -10.51 -19.53 22.98
C ALA A 447 -9.03 -19.17 22.75
N ILE A 448 -8.13 -19.54 23.66
CA ILE A 448 -6.70 -19.20 23.55
C ILE A 448 -5.84 -20.40 23.13
N ARG A 449 -6.35 -21.62 23.25
CA ARG A 449 -5.58 -22.86 23.09
C ARG A 449 -4.96 -22.97 21.69
N ILE A 450 -3.67 -23.25 21.65
CA ILE A 450 -2.96 -23.60 20.41
C ILE A 450 -2.98 -25.13 20.26
N LYS A 451 -3.49 -25.60 19.13
CA LYS A 451 -3.65 -27.04 18.80
C LYS A 451 -3.38 -27.27 17.30
N PRO A 452 -3.18 -28.53 16.85
CA PRO A 452 -3.08 -28.83 15.43
C PRO A 452 -4.26 -28.26 14.64
N GLY A 453 -3.98 -27.50 13.58
CA GLY A 453 -4.93 -26.73 12.78
C GLY A 453 -5.06 -25.26 13.17
N SER A 454 -4.51 -24.82 14.31
CA SER A 454 -4.50 -23.39 14.69
C SER A 454 -3.68 -22.56 13.70
N ILE A 455 -4.22 -21.41 13.28
CA ILE A 455 -3.50 -20.40 12.50
C ILE A 455 -2.83 -19.42 13.47
N VAL A 456 -1.51 -19.28 13.38
CA VAL A 456 -0.69 -18.46 14.28
C VAL A 456 0.21 -17.52 13.50
N ARG A 457 0.68 -16.46 14.17
CA ARG A 457 1.74 -15.59 13.65
C ARG A 457 3.07 -15.98 14.25
N VAL A 458 4.09 -16.02 13.41
CA VAL A 458 5.47 -16.31 13.81
C VAL A 458 6.41 -15.26 13.24
N MET A 459 7.47 -14.97 13.97
CA MET A 459 8.48 -13.98 13.58
C MET A 459 9.84 -14.45 14.07
N ARG A 460 10.91 -14.07 13.40
CA ARG A 460 12.27 -14.29 13.91
C ARG A 460 12.66 -13.19 14.89
N ASP A 461 13.31 -13.55 15.98
CA ASP A 461 13.94 -12.57 16.87
C ASP A 461 15.25 -12.02 16.28
N ALA A 462 15.89 -11.10 17.01
CA ALA A 462 17.17 -10.52 16.59
C ALA A 462 18.32 -11.54 16.49
N LYS A 463 18.16 -12.76 17.04
CA LYS A 463 19.12 -13.87 16.95
C LYS A 463 18.75 -14.86 15.85
N GLY A 464 17.69 -14.59 15.08
CA GLY A 464 17.18 -15.45 14.01
C GLY A 464 16.31 -16.61 14.49
N ALA A 465 16.03 -16.72 15.79
CA ALA A 465 15.20 -17.78 16.35
C ALA A 465 13.71 -17.47 16.17
N TRP A 466 12.93 -18.48 15.79
CA TRP A 466 11.48 -18.33 15.65
C TRP A 466 10.79 -18.15 17.01
N GLN A 467 9.76 -17.32 17.02
CA GLN A 467 8.86 -17.11 18.16
C GLN A 467 7.42 -17.00 17.67
N ILE A 468 6.48 -17.53 18.46
CA ILE A 468 5.06 -17.28 18.23
C ILE A 468 4.73 -15.89 18.77
N VAL A 469 4.10 -15.10 17.91
CA VAL A 469 3.69 -13.72 18.18
C VAL A 469 2.21 -13.56 17.82
N GLN A 470 1.72 -12.33 17.87
CA GLN A 470 0.35 -12.04 17.53
C GLN A 470 0.28 -10.76 16.72
N LEU A 471 -0.62 -10.71 15.74
CA LEU A 471 -0.90 -9.49 15.00
C LEU A 471 -1.41 -8.41 15.97
N PRO A 472 -0.78 -7.24 16.04
CA PRO A 472 -1.19 -6.20 16.95
C PRO A 472 -2.60 -5.69 16.68
N GLN A 473 -3.35 -5.40 17.75
CA GLN A 473 -4.59 -4.64 17.64
C GLN A 473 -4.38 -3.15 17.91
N VAL A 474 -3.34 -2.81 18.68
CA VAL A 474 -2.91 -1.42 18.86
C VAL A 474 -2.22 -0.93 17.59
N GLU A 475 -2.32 0.37 17.34
CA GLU A 475 -1.60 1.07 16.27
C GLU A 475 -0.58 2.05 16.86
N GLY A 476 0.30 2.52 16.01
CA GLY A 476 1.29 3.53 16.36
C GLY A 476 1.75 4.30 15.14
N ALA A 477 2.29 5.49 15.38
CA ALA A 477 2.72 6.39 14.33
C ALA A 477 4.00 7.11 14.74
N LEU A 478 4.81 7.45 13.75
CA LEU A 478 5.94 8.35 13.94
C LEU A 478 6.07 9.28 12.74
N VAL A 479 6.31 10.55 13.03
CA VAL A 479 6.68 11.54 12.02
C VAL A 479 7.87 12.33 12.51
N ALA A 480 8.81 12.61 11.60
CA ALA A 480 9.93 13.47 11.87
C ALA A 480 10.13 14.47 10.73
N LEU A 481 10.51 15.70 11.09
CA LEU A 481 10.75 16.78 10.13
C LEU A 481 11.90 17.67 10.57
N ALA A 482 12.54 18.31 9.59
CA ALA A 482 13.53 19.35 9.84
C ALA A 482 12.81 20.64 10.28
N PRO A 483 13.08 21.18 11.48
CA PRO A 483 12.40 22.37 11.96
C PRO A 483 12.80 23.65 11.21
N GLN A 484 13.90 23.63 10.45
CA GLN A 484 14.38 24.77 9.68
C GLN A 484 13.50 25.10 8.49
N ASP A 485 12.94 24.10 7.79
CA ASP A 485 12.20 24.32 6.55
C ASP A 485 10.92 23.47 6.42
N GLY A 486 10.66 22.56 7.36
CA GLY A 486 9.50 21.67 7.32
C GLY A 486 9.69 20.40 6.49
N ALA A 487 10.90 20.10 6.00
CA ALA A 487 11.13 18.89 5.20
C ALA A 487 10.81 17.63 6.02
N ILE A 488 9.85 16.81 5.57
CA ILE A 488 9.50 15.57 6.25
C ILE A 488 10.62 14.55 6.02
N ARG A 489 11.30 14.14 7.09
CA ARG A 489 12.45 13.22 7.07
C ARG A 489 12.03 11.76 7.14
N SER A 490 10.97 11.48 7.91
CA SER A 490 10.40 10.14 8.07
C SER A 490 8.92 10.21 8.40
N LEU A 491 8.16 9.24 7.91
CA LEU A 491 6.71 9.13 8.14
C LEU A 491 6.28 7.66 8.15
N VAL A 492 5.76 7.22 9.30
CA VAL A 492 5.19 5.88 9.50
C VAL A 492 3.77 6.03 10.04
N GLY A 493 2.79 5.62 9.24
CA GLY A 493 1.38 5.83 9.49
C GLY A 493 0.66 4.71 10.24
N GLY A 494 1.33 3.62 10.63
CA GLY A 494 0.72 2.46 11.27
C GLY A 494 1.72 1.31 11.45
N PHE A 495 1.26 0.20 12.04
CA PHE A 495 2.07 -1.00 12.24
C PHE A 495 2.50 -1.64 10.91
N ASP A 496 1.56 -1.74 9.96
CA ASP A 496 1.75 -2.38 8.67
C ASP A 496 0.77 -1.84 7.63
N PHE A 497 1.29 -1.39 6.49
CA PHE A 497 0.48 -0.77 5.44
C PHE A 497 -0.51 -1.74 4.79
N ASN A 498 -0.16 -3.02 4.66
CA ASN A 498 -1.03 -4.02 4.06
C ASN A 498 -2.15 -4.44 5.01
N LYS A 499 -1.92 -4.34 6.33
CA LYS A 499 -2.98 -4.46 7.34
C LYS A 499 -3.95 -3.27 7.28
N SER A 500 -3.42 -2.05 7.31
CA SER A 500 -4.23 -0.82 7.29
C SER A 500 -3.55 0.29 6.52
N LYS A 501 -4.22 0.78 5.47
CA LYS A 501 -3.77 1.91 4.66
C LYS A 501 -4.08 3.27 5.29
N PHE A 502 -4.79 3.30 6.43
CA PHE A 502 -5.11 4.52 7.14
C PHE A 502 -3.83 5.14 7.73
N ASN A 503 -3.56 6.39 7.39
CA ASN A 503 -2.33 7.07 7.80
C ASN A 503 -2.53 7.87 9.08
N HIS A 504 -2.10 7.30 10.20
CA HIS A 504 -2.24 7.93 11.50
C HIS A 504 -1.48 9.25 11.66
N VAL A 505 -0.45 9.53 10.85
CA VAL A 505 0.31 10.78 10.93
C VAL A 505 -0.50 11.98 10.47
N THR A 506 -1.33 11.82 9.43
CA THR A 506 -2.05 12.92 8.79
C THR A 506 -3.56 12.85 8.94
N GLN A 507 -4.11 11.67 9.22
CA GLN A 507 -5.57 11.43 9.22
C GLN A 507 -6.13 11.13 10.62
N ALA A 508 -5.32 10.66 11.57
CA ALA A 508 -5.80 10.34 12.91
C ALA A 508 -5.86 11.59 13.80
N TRP A 509 -7.08 12.11 13.96
CA TRP A 509 -7.38 13.15 14.94
C TRP A 509 -7.49 12.55 16.34
N ARG A 510 -6.54 12.89 17.21
CA ARG A 510 -6.37 12.29 18.53
C ARG A 510 -6.13 13.36 19.59
N GLN A 511 -6.48 13.05 20.84
CA GLN A 511 -6.21 13.97 21.95
C GLN A 511 -4.71 13.95 22.28
N PRO A 512 -4.00 15.10 22.24
CA PRO A 512 -2.57 15.16 22.55
C PRO A 512 -2.25 14.96 24.03
N GLY A 513 -3.25 15.12 24.91
CA GLY A 513 -3.06 15.08 26.36
C GLY A 513 -2.02 16.12 26.82
N SER A 514 -1.22 15.74 27.82
CA SER A 514 -0.17 16.61 28.38
C SER A 514 0.92 17.07 27.39
N SER A 515 1.01 16.50 26.19
CA SER A 515 1.93 17.00 25.14
C SER A 515 1.49 18.37 24.57
N PHE A 516 0.29 18.83 24.91
CA PHE A 516 -0.23 20.15 24.52
C PHE A 516 0.14 21.29 25.50
N LYS A 517 0.53 20.96 26.74
CA LYS A 517 0.89 21.94 27.78
C LYS A 517 1.92 22.99 27.33
N PRO A 518 2.98 22.65 26.57
CA PRO A 518 3.99 23.63 26.17
C PRO A 518 3.42 24.85 25.42
N PHE A 519 2.35 24.67 24.65
CA PHE A 519 1.71 25.79 23.93
C PHE A 519 0.96 26.74 24.87
N VAL A 520 0.31 26.21 25.91
CA VAL A 520 -0.33 27.00 26.96
C VAL A 520 0.71 27.75 27.79
N TYR A 521 1.83 27.09 28.13
CA TYR A 521 2.91 27.71 28.89
C TYR A 521 3.58 28.81 28.07
N SER A 522 3.85 28.58 26.78
CA SER A 522 4.34 29.62 25.86
C SER A 522 3.40 30.83 25.81
N ALA A 523 2.08 30.62 25.72
CA ALA A 523 1.10 31.71 25.74
C ALA A 523 1.14 32.52 27.04
N SER A 524 1.47 31.87 28.16
CA SER A 524 1.54 32.51 29.47
C SER A 524 2.79 33.38 29.68
N LEU A 525 3.90 33.06 29.01
CA LEU A 525 5.10 33.89 29.02
C LEU A 525 4.81 35.30 28.45
N ASP A 526 4.00 35.37 27.39
CA ASP A 526 3.57 36.64 26.79
C ASP A 526 2.71 37.49 27.74
N LYS A 527 2.04 36.84 28.71
CA LYS A 527 1.24 37.50 29.76
C LYS A 527 2.02 37.84 31.03
N GLY A 528 3.33 37.59 31.08
CA GLY A 528 4.20 38.03 32.17
C GLY A 528 4.47 36.96 33.23
N LEU A 529 3.99 35.72 33.04
CA LEU A 529 4.46 34.58 33.82
C LEU A 529 5.84 34.14 33.30
N GLY A 530 6.57 33.37 34.10
CA GLY A 530 7.84 32.79 33.70
C GLY A 530 8.23 31.57 34.52
N PRO A 531 9.41 30.97 34.25
CA PRO A 531 9.85 29.74 34.90
C PRO A 531 9.82 29.77 36.43
N ALA A 532 10.12 30.93 37.03
CA ALA A 532 10.13 31.16 38.47
C ALA A 532 8.76 31.50 39.09
N THR A 533 7.69 31.67 38.29
CA THR A 533 6.36 32.01 38.82
C THR A 533 5.90 30.86 39.71
N ILE A 534 5.49 31.16 40.94
CA ILE A 534 4.95 30.18 41.87
C ILE A 534 3.45 29.99 41.61
N ILE A 535 3.01 28.77 41.36
CA ILE A 535 1.60 28.43 41.18
C ILE A 535 1.19 27.40 42.23
N ASN A 536 0.01 27.57 42.79
CA ASN A 536 -0.52 26.68 43.81
C ASN A 536 -1.01 25.37 43.18
N ASP A 537 -0.44 24.25 43.61
CA ASP A 537 -0.94 22.91 43.29
C ASP A 537 -1.89 22.43 44.40
N ALA A 538 -3.14 22.87 44.32
CA ALA A 538 -4.19 22.53 45.28
C ALA A 538 -5.47 22.08 44.54
N PRO A 539 -6.36 21.30 45.19
CA PRO A 539 -7.62 20.87 44.59
C PRO A 539 -8.41 22.03 43.96
N LEU A 540 -9.02 21.77 42.81
CA LEU A 540 -9.89 22.71 42.10
C LEU A 540 -11.29 22.12 42.03
N TYR A 541 -12.30 22.95 42.29
CA TYR A 541 -13.70 22.57 42.18
C TYR A 541 -14.46 23.64 41.40
N PHE A 542 -15.09 23.23 40.30
CA PHE A 542 -15.95 24.10 39.51
C PHE A 542 -17.43 23.70 39.72
N PRO A 543 -18.25 24.56 40.36
CA PRO A 543 -19.62 24.24 40.69
C PRO A 543 -20.53 24.16 39.44
N PRO A 544 -21.65 23.43 39.52
CA PRO A 544 -22.61 23.25 38.42
C PRO A 544 -23.49 24.49 38.14
N SER A 545 -23.16 25.67 38.69
CA SER A 545 -23.93 26.91 38.56
C SER A 545 -23.90 27.54 37.14
N VAL A 546 -23.59 26.72 36.13
CA VAL A 546 -23.60 27.00 34.70
C VAL A 546 -24.76 26.23 34.08
N PRO A 547 -25.66 26.85 33.28
CA PRO A 547 -26.77 26.12 32.66
C PRO A 547 -26.24 24.92 31.83
N GLY A 548 -26.51 23.69 32.27
CA GLY A 548 -26.14 22.44 31.59
C GLY A 548 -24.78 21.81 31.98
N GLY A 549 -24.04 22.35 32.95
CA GLY A 549 -22.73 21.83 33.38
C GLY A 549 -22.81 20.76 34.49
N GLN A 550 -22.09 19.65 34.32
CA GLN A 550 -21.74 18.76 35.44
C GLN A 550 -20.63 19.40 36.29
N PRO A 551 -20.57 19.18 37.61
CA PRO A 551 -19.44 19.63 38.41
C PRO A 551 -18.14 19.02 37.85
N TRP A 552 -17.08 19.84 37.75
CA TRP A 552 -15.77 19.39 37.30
C TRP A 552 -14.75 19.56 38.41
N GLU A 553 -14.16 18.43 38.81
CA GLU A 553 -13.11 18.35 39.80
C GLU A 553 -11.89 17.69 39.13
N PRO A 554 -11.04 18.46 38.44
CA PRO A 554 -9.83 17.93 37.83
C PRO A 554 -8.89 17.40 38.90
N LYS A 555 -8.07 16.42 38.52
CA LYS A 555 -7.09 15.78 39.41
C LYS A 555 -5.76 15.61 38.69
N ASP A 556 -4.69 15.56 39.49
CA ASP A 556 -3.41 15.06 39.04
C ASP A 556 -3.39 13.53 39.08
N ASP A 557 -2.39 12.94 38.41
CA ASP A 557 -2.13 11.50 38.49
C ASP A 557 -1.65 11.09 39.90
N ASP A 558 -1.08 12.05 40.65
CA ASP A 558 -0.60 11.96 42.01
C ASP A 558 -1.35 12.93 42.96
N GLN A 559 -0.93 13.01 44.23
CA GLN A 559 -1.50 13.97 45.17
C GLN A 559 -0.96 15.38 44.88
N PRO A 560 -1.74 16.45 45.19
CA PRO A 560 -1.25 17.81 45.04
C PRO A 560 -0.03 18.07 45.96
N ASP A 561 1.02 18.65 45.40
CA ASP A 561 2.30 18.90 46.08
C ASP A 561 2.36 20.29 46.75
N GLY A 562 1.31 21.12 46.59
CA GLY A 562 1.29 22.50 47.04
C GLY A 562 2.07 23.47 46.13
N PRO A 563 2.43 24.67 46.63
CA PRO A 563 3.08 25.71 45.84
C PRO A 563 4.37 25.25 45.16
N MET A 564 4.48 25.45 43.84
CA MET A 564 5.68 25.12 43.06
C MET A 564 5.94 26.11 41.94
N SER A 565 7.17 26.14 41.43
CA SER A 565 7.51 26.97 40.26
C SER A 565 6.89 26.41 38.97
N MET A 566 6.66 27.29 37.98
CA MET A 566 6.21 26.90 36.64
C MET A 566 7.12 25.85 36.01
N ARG A 567 8.45 25.96 36.20
CA ARG A 567 9.42 24.95 35.75
C ARG A 567 9.13 23.57 36.34
N THR A 568 9.00 23.50 37.65
CA THR A 568 8.72 22.23 38.35
C THR A 568 7.37 21.65 37.92
N ALA A 569 6.36 22.52 37.75
CA ALA A 569 5.04 22.11 37.30
C ALA A 569 5.06 21.48 35.90
N LEU A 570 5.79 22.07 34.94
CA LEU A 570 5.92 21.48 33.61
C LEU A 570 6.78 20.22 33.60
N GLN A 571 7.89 20.21 34.35
CA GLN A 571 8.78 19.06 34.55
C GLN A 571 8.01 17.82 35.02
N ARG A 572 7.19 17.99 36.06
CA ARG A 572 6.32 16.96 36.64
C ARG A 572 4.99 16.80 35.90
N SER A 573 4.70 17.68 34.94
CA SER A 573 3.47 17.67 34.16
C SER A 573 2.19 17.77 35.02
N LYS A 574 2.16 18.63 36.05
CA LYS A 574 1.00 18.82 36.93
C LYS A 574 -0.20 19.42 36.18
N ASN A 575 -1.36 18.80 36.28
CA ASN A 575 -2.63 19.18 35.64
C ASN A 575 -3.22 20.41 36.32
N LEU A 576 -3.31 20.41 37.64
CA LEU A 576 -3.96 21.49 38.40
C LEU A 576 -3.26 22.85 38.19
N VAL A 577 -1.92 22.86 38.21
CA VAL A 577 -1.13 24.06 37.88
C VAL A 577 -1.36 24.52 36.43
N SER A 578 -1.44 23.59 35.47
CA SER A 578 -1.65 23.93 34.06
C SER A 578 -3.03 24.57 33.83
N ILE A 579 -4.06 24.10 34.55
CA ILE A 579 -5.40 24.70 34.52
C ILE A 579 -5.38 26.11 35.10
N ARG A 580 -4.67 26.34 36.21
CA ARG A 580 -4.51 27.69 36.79
C ARG A 580 -3.78 28.65 35.87
N ILE A 581 -2.72 28.19 35.20
CA ILE A 581 -2.04 28.99 34.18
C ILE A 581 -3.03 29.39 33.08
N LEU A 582 -3.78 28.45 32.53
CA LEU A 582 -4.77 28.74 31.49
C LEU A 582 -5.87 29.69 31.97
N ALA A 583 -6.39 29.48 33.19
CA ALA A 583 -7.40 30.35 33.80
C ALA A 583 -6.88 31.78 33.98
N SER A 584 -5.62 31.94 34.39
CA SER A 584 -5.01 33.26 34.60
C SER A 584 -4.82 34.09 33.32
N ILE A 585 -4.61 33.43 32.18
CA ILE A 585 -4.37 34.10 30.90
C ILE A 585 -5.63 34.23 30.03
N GLY A 586 -6.69 33.50 30.38
CA GLY A 586 -7.96 33.42 29.64
C GLY A 586 -7.92 32.37 28.53
N THR A 587 -9.00 31.57 28.42
CA THR A 587 -9.07 30.45 27.47
C THR A 587 -9.13 30.92 26.01
N SER A 588 -9.86 32.00 25.74
CA SER A 588 -9.98 32.58 24.40
C SER A 588 -8.65 33.14 23.89
N TYR A 589 -7.92 33.86 24.76
CA TYR A 589 -6.58 34.36 24.44
C TYR A 589 -5.62 33.22 24.14
N ALA A 590 -5.59 32.19 24.99
CA ALA A 590 -4.71 31.04 24.80
C ALA A 590 -5.03 30.31 23.49
N GLN A 591 -6.30 30.07 23.18
CA GLN A 591 -6.73 29.41 21.95
C GLN A 591 -6.33 30.21 20.71
N GLN A 592 -6.55 31.53 20.72
CA GLN A 592 -6.14 32.42 19.64
C GLN A 592 -4.61 32.42 19.46
N TYR A 593 -3.86 32.54 20.56
CA TYR A 593 -2.40 32.48 20.53
C TYR A 593 -1.91 31.17 19.93
N ILE A 594 -2.42 30.04 20.43
CA ILE A 594 -1.96 28.71 20.02
C ILE A 594 -2.26 28.44 18.54
N THR A 595 -3.48 28.72 18.10
CA THR A 595 -3.91 28.45 16.72
C THR A 595 -3.20 29.36 15.72
N GLN A 596 -3.06 30.66 16.02
CA GLN A 596 -2.41 31.62 15.12
C GLN A 596 -0.89 31.43 15.05
N ARG A 597 -0.23 31.09 16.17
CA ARG A 597 1.24 31.04 16.22
C ARG A 597 1.81 29.66 15.86
N PHE A 598 1.09 28.57 16.14
CA PHE A 598 1.57 27.20 15.93
C PHE A 598 0.83 26.42 14.83
N GLY A 599 -0.27 26.95 14.28
CA GLY A 599 -0.97 26.34 13.14
C GLY A 599 -1.93 25.20 13.50
N PHE A 600 -2.39 25.12 14.75
CA PHE A 600 -3.46 24.19 15.14
C PHE A 600 -4.82 24.63 14.59
N ASP A 601 -5.68 23.66 14.29
CA ASP A 601 -7.04 23.90 13.82
C ASP A 601 -7.89 24.52 14.96
N PRO A 602 -8.45 25.74 14.79
CA PRO A 602 -9.29 26.38 15.79
C PRO A 602 -10.56 25.59 16.14
N ALA A 603 -11.16 24.89 15.17
CA ALA A 603 -12.36 24.09 15.38
C ALA A 603 -12.07 22.82 16.20
N LYS A 604 -10.82 22.35 16.19
CA LYS A 604 -10.37 21.20 16.98
C LYS A 604 -9.66 21.61 18.29
N THR A 605 -9.57 22.91 18.55
CA THR A 605 -8.94 23.49 19.74
C THR A 605 -9.94 24.41 20.46
N PRO A 606 -10.91 23.86 21.20
CA PRO A 606 -11.96 24.66 21.83
C PRO A 606 -11.43 25.47 23.05
N PRO A 607 -11.87 26.74 23.23
CA PRO A 607 -11.37 27.64 24.27
C PRO A 607 -12.03 27.40 25.64
N TYR A 608 -11.76 26.26 26.26
CA TYR A 608 -12.21 25.94 27.63
C TYR A 608 -11.06 25.47 28.53
N LEU A 609 -11.27 25.39 29.84
CA LEU A 609 -10.21 25.00 30.80
C LEU A 609 -9.58 23.61 30.57
N PRO A 610 -10.32 22.52 30.28
CA PRO A 610 -9.69 21.24 29.94
C PRO A 610 -8.74 21.27 28.72
N MET A 611 -8.70 22.35 27.91
CA MET A 611 -7.66 22.56 26.90
C MET A 611 -6.25 22.54 27.50
N ALA A 612 -6.08 22.97 28.76
CA ALA A 612 -4.81 22.90 29.48
C ALA A 612 -4.28 21.46 29.63
N LEU A 613 -5.17 20.48 29.51
CA LEU A 613 -4.87 19.05 29.59
C LEU A 613 -4.85 18.38 28.21
N GLY A 614 -5.00 19.15 27.13
CA GLY A 614 -5.02 18.64 25.76
C GLY A 614 -6.34 18.00 25.33
N ALA A 615 -7.48 18.49 25.84
CA ALA A 615 -8.81 17.99 25.47
C ALA A 615 -9.32 18.43 24.05
N GLY A 616 -8.44 18.96 23.20
CA GLY A 616 -8.68 19.14 21.76
C GLY A 616 -8.22 17.94 20.93
N LEU A 617 -8.29 18.06 19.59
CA LEU A 617 -7.81 17.02 18.67
C LEU A 617 -6.68 17.57 17.78
N VAL A 618 -5.61 16.80 17.64
CA VAL A 618 -4.49 17.11 16.72
C VAL A 618 -4.10 15.86 15.93
N THR A 619 -3.41 16.05 14.82
CA THR A 619 -2.66 14.97 14.16
C THR A 619 -1.20 14.98 14.61
N PRO A 620 -0.47 13.83 14.53
CA PRO A 620 0.97 13.81 14.79
C PRO A 620 1.76 14.83 13.97
N LEU A 621 1.39 15.06 12.70
CA LEU A 621 2.05 16.06 11.85
C LEU A 621 1.82 17.50 12.36
N GLN A 622 0.61 17.84 12.79
CA GLN A 622 0.33 19.16 13.39
C GLN A 622 1.13 19.35 14.68
N LEU A 623 1.20 18.32 15.52
CA LEU A 623 1.98 18.38 16.76
C LEU A 623 3.47 18.57 16.45
N ALA A 624 4.03 17.83 15.48
CA ALA A 624 5.44 18.00 15.07
C ALA A 624 5.71 19.41 14.54
N SER A 625 4.79 19.96 13.74
CA SER A 625 4.89 21.33 13.21
C SER A 625 4.87 22.38 14.33
N GLY A 626 4.02 22.19 15.35
CA GLY A 626 3.98 23.07 16.52
C GLY A 626 5.29 23.03 17.32
N TYR A 627 5.86 21.84 17.54
CA TYR A 627 7.14 21.70 18.25
C TYR A 627 8.32 22.27 17.45
N ALA A 628 8.25 22.28 16.13
CA ALA A 628 9.27 22.89 15.27
C ALA A 628 9.46 24.39 15.54
N VAL A 629 8.39 25.10 15.92
CA VAL A 629 8.45 26.51 16.30
C VAL A 629 9.36 26.72 17.50
N PHE A 630 9.37 25.82 18.49
CA PHE A 630 10.31 25.89 19.61
C PHE A 630 11.73 25.54 19.17
N ALA A 631 11.88 24.48 18.37
CA ALA A 631 13.17 23.95 17.94
C ALA A 631 13.97 24.93 17.07
N ASN A 632 13.30 25.68 16.18
CA ASN A 632 13.95 26.62 15.26
C ASN A 632 14.04 28.07 15.78
N GLY A 633 13.66 28.31 17.04
CA GLY A 633 13.77 29.62 17.67
C GLY A 633 12.61 30.58 17.39
N GLY A 634 11.44 30.07 16.98
CA GLY A 634 10.18 30.81 16.96
C GLY A 634 9.58 31.04 15.57
N TYR A 635 10.03 30.31 14.56
CA TYR A 635 9.56 30.42 13.18
C TYR A 635 8.54 29.34 12.84
N LYS A 636 7.46 29.72 12.15
CA LYS A 636 6.49 28.74 11.64
C LYS A 636 6.89 28.30 10.24
N VAL A 637 7.22 27.02 10.11
CA VAL A 637 7.47 26.35 8.83
C VAL A 637 6.26 25.52 8.42
N ASP A 638 6.12 25.25 7.12
CA ASP A 638 5.04 24.43 6.58
C ASP A 638 5.60 23.08 6.12
N PRO A 639 5.14 21.95 6.67
CA PRO A 639 5.68 20.65 6.30
C PRO A 639 5.46 20.32 4.82
N TYR A 640 6.47 19.75 4.18
CA TYR A 640 6.40 19.33 2.78
C TYR A 640 7.07 17.97 2.56
N LEU A 641 6.53 17.20 1.61
CA LEU A 641 6.99 15.83 1.30
C LEU A 641 7.69 15.71 -0.06
N ILE A 642 7.22 16.46 -1.07
CA ILE A 642 7.76 16.39 -2.43
C ILE A 642 8.82 17.49 -2.58
N ALA A 643 10.06 17.10 -2.84
CA ALA A 643 11.17 18.02 -3.08
C ALA A 643 11.28 18.41 -4.56
N GLU A 644 11.12 17.44 -5.46
CA GLU A 644 11.25 17.63 -6.91
C GLU A 644 10.35 16.65 -7.68
N VAL A 645 9.83 17.11 -8.82
CA VAL A 645 9.11 16.28 -9.80
C VAL A 645 9.77 16.46 -11.15
N ASP A 646 10.21 15.35 -11.73
CA ASP A 646 10.83 15.28 -13.06
C ASP A 646 9.89 14.57 -14.05
N ASP A 647 10.00 14.91 -15.33
CA ASP A 647 9.36 14.16 -16.42
C ASP A 647 10.12 12.85 -16.76
N ALA A 648 9.61 12.09 -17.73
CA ALA A 648 10.23 10.85 -18.18
C ALA A 648 11.64 11.02 -18.78
N ARG A 649 12.06 12.24 -19.13
CA ARG A 649 13.39 12.56 -19.65
C ARG A 649 14.35 13.06 -18.55
N GLY A 650 13.87 13.14 -17.30
CA GLY A 650 14.64 13.68 -16.18
C GLY A 650 14.69 15.21 -16.14
N GLN A 651 13.82 15.91 -16.87
CA GLN A 651 13.71 17.36 -16.81
C GLN A 651 12.79 17.75 -15.64
N ALA A 652 13.31 18.58 -14.74
CA ALA A 652 12.56 19.09 -13.60
C ALA A 652 11.33 19.90 -14.07
N LEU A 653 10.15 19.44 -13.69
CA LEU A 653 8.87 20.10 -13.88
C LEU A 653 8.55 21.02 -12.69
N GLN A 654 8.91 20.59 -11.49
CA GLN A 654 8.65 21.31 -10.25
C GLN A 654 9.76 21.07 -9.23
N LYS A 655 10.14 22.12 -8.51
CA LYS A 655 11.02 22.07 -7.34
C LYS A 655 10.36 22.79 -6.17
N ALA A 656 10.43 22.22 -4.98
CA ALA A 656 9.93 22.84 -3.78
C ALA A 656 10.74 24.10 -3.43
N GLN A 657 10.04 25.14 -2.98
CA GLN A 657 10.63 26.37 -2.45
C GLN A 657 10.06 26.60 -1.04
N PRO A 658 10.52 25.82 -0.04
CA PRO A 658 9.98 25.89 1.30
C PRO A 658 10.30 27.21 1.99
N VAL A 659 9.42 27.64 2.88
CA VAL A 659 9.71 28.73 3.81
C VAL A 659 10.73 28.28 4.85
N SER A 660 11.76 29.08 5.11
CA SER A 660 12.87 28.70 5.99
C SER A 660 13.02 29.62 7.20
N ALA A 661 13.31 29.04 8.36
CA ALA A 661 13.59 29.74 9.60
C ALA A 661 14.81 30.66 9.45
N GLY A 662 14.69 31.89 9.96
CA GLY A 662 15.72 32.93 9.77
C GLY A 662 15.74 33.57 8.38
N GLY A 663 14.99 33.02 7.41
CA GLY A 663 14.84 33.55 6.05
C GLY A 663 13.41 34.01 5.79
N THR A 664 12.67 33.20 5.02
CA THR A 664 11.32 33.54 4.51
C THR A 664 10.18 33.11 5.43
N ALA A 665 10.42 32.25 6.41
CA ALA A 665 9.39 31.82 7.35
C ALA A 665 9.00 32.96 8.31
N PRO A 666 7.71 33.14 8.62
CA PRO A 666 7.29 34.13 9.60
C PRO A 666 7.72 33.70 11.01
N ARG A 667 8.30 34.65 11.76
CA ARG A 667 8.53 34.50 13.20
C ARG A 667 7.20 34.69 13.93
N THR A 668 6.64 33.61 14.47
CA THR A 668 5.33 33.62 15.12
C THR A 668 5.42 33.69 16.65
N ILE A 669 6.55 33.37 17.26
CA ILE A 669 6.81 33.65 18.67
C ILE A 669 8.15 34.39 18.84
N ASP A 670 8.26 35.19 19.91
CA ASP A 670 9.49 35.89 20.25
C ASP A 670 10.64 34.88 20.47
N ALA A 671 11.86 35.22 20.05
CA ALA A 671 13.03 34.37 20.28
C ALA A 671 13.24 34.07 21.78
N ARG A 672 12.94 35.04 22.65
CA ARG A 672 12.97 34.92 24.10
C ARG A 672 11.99 33.85 24.60
N ASN A 673 10.78 33.83 24.03
CA ASN A 673 9.76 32.83 24.35
C ASN A 673 10.23 31.42 23.95
N ALA A 674 10.70 31.25 22.72
CA ALA A 674 11.23 29.97 22.24
C ALA A 674 12.40 29.48 23.11
N TYR A 675 13.33 30.37 23.49
CA TYR A 675 14.47 30.03 24.33
C TYR A 675 14.06 29.59 25.75
N VAL A 676 13.15 30.33 26.40
CA VAL A 676 12.62 29.96 27.72
C VAL A 676 11.87 28.63 27.65
N MET A 677 11.05 28.41 26.62
CA MET A 677 10.38 27.12 26.42
C MET A 677 11.35 25.97 26.16
N ASN A 678 12.43 26.18 25.41
CA ASN A 678 13.49 25.21 25.23
C ASN A 678 14.14 24.83 26.57
N SER A 679 14.42 25.81 27.44
CA SER A 679 14.94 25.55 28.79
C SER A 679 13.97 24.72 29.64
N LEU A 680 12.67 25.04 29.60
CA LEU A 680 11.65 24.30 30.33
C LEU A 680 11.50 22.86 29.82
N LEU A 681 11.42 22.68 28.50
CA LEU A 681 11.28 21.37 27.84
C LEU A 681 12.54 20.51 27.94
N HIS A 682 13.71 21.14 28.06
CA HIS A 682 14.94 20.43 28.38
C HIS A 682 14.84 19.78 29.76
N THR A 683 14.41 20.52 30.80
CA THR A 683 14.21 19.94 32.15
C THR A 683 13.19 18.81 32.15
N VAL A 684 12.12 18.91 31.36
CA VAL A 684 11.15 17.81 31.18
C VAL A 684 11.83 16.57 30.60
N ALA A 685 12.63 16.74 29.53
CA ALA A 685 13.27 15.65 28.82
C ALA A 685 14.38 14.98 29.62
N THR A 686 15.13 15.71 30.45
CA THR A 686 16.31 15.18 31.15
C THR A 686 16.09 14.85 32.63
N ALA A 687 15.17 15.55 33.29
CA ALA A 687 14.94 15.41 34.73
C ALA A 687 13.46 15.23 35.12
N GLY A 688 12.55 15.22 34.14
CA GLY A 688 11.12 15.12 34.36
C GLY A 688 10.51 13.85 33.79
N THR A 689 9.24 13.95 33.41
CA THR A 689 8.48 12.85 32.80
C THR A 689 9.10 12.27 31.53
N GLY A 690 10.00 13.00 30.86
CA GLY A 690 10.73 12.56 29.67
C GLY A 690 12.12 11.97 29.93
N ALA A 691 12.56 11.81 31.19
CA ALA A 691 13.93 11.43 31.56
C ALA A 691 14.46 10.13 30.90
N GLY A 692 13.59 9.29 30.35
CA GLY A 692 13.98 8.16 29.51
C GLY A 692 14.78 8.55 28.25
N THR A 693 14.79 9.83 27.83
CA THR A 693 15.68 10.30 26.75
C THR A 693 17.17 10.24 27.12
N ASN A 694 17.52 10.26 28.41
CA ASN A 694 18.92 10.25 28.88
C ASN A 694 19.73 9.04 28.40
N VAL A 695 19.07 7.93 28.00
CA VAL A 695 19.74 6.75 27.42
C VAL A 695 20.42 7.04 26.08
N LEU A 696 20.13 8.19 25.47
CA LEU A 696 20.82 8.68 24.27
C LEU A 696 22.15 9.38 24.59
N GLY A 697 22.41 9.72 25.86
CA GLY A 697 23.66 10.33 26.29
C GLY A 697 23.89 11.74 25.73
N ARG A 698 22.81 12.51 25.50
CA ARG A 698 22.86 13.85 24.91
C ARG A 698 22.34 14.92 25.87
N ALA A 699 22.92 16.12 25.82
CA ALA A 699 22.50 17.28 26.61
C ALA A 699 21.67 18.31 25.82
N ASP A 700 21.43 18.09 24.54
CA ASP A 700 20.74 19.03 23.64
C ASP A 700 19.29 18.64 23.30
N LEU A 701 18.69 17.74 24.07
CA LEU A 701 17.34 17.23 23.82
C LEU A 701 16.27 18.01 24.59
N GLN A 702 15.13 18.20 23.95
CA GLN A 702 13.91 18.76 24.54
C GLN A 702 12.72 17.87 24.20
N GLY A 703 11.69 17.86 25.04
CA GLY A 703 10.48 17.12 24.73
C GLY A 703 9.47 17.05 25.84
N LYS A 704 8.33 16.44 25.53
CA LYS A 704 7.20 16.31 26.45
C LYS A 704 6.44 15.02 26.19
N THR A 705 6.14 14.31 27.27
CA THR A 705 5.21 13.18 27.29
C THR A 705 3.76 13.66 27.22
N GLY A 706 2.91 12.90 26.55
CA GLY A 706 1.45 13.06 26.60
C GLY A 706 0.78 11.74 26.94
N THR A 707 -0.18 11.81 27.85
CA THR A 707 -1.11 10.73 28.16
C THR A 707 -2.50 11.37 28.25
N THR A 708 -3.51 10.70 27.70
CA THR A 708 -4.91 11.13 27.82
C THR A 708 -5.58 10.45 29.01
N ASN A 709 -6.77 10.94 29.39
CA ASN A 709 -7.63 10.25 30.35
C ASN A 709 -7.87 8.79 29.91
N ASP A 710 -7.98 7.89 30.89
CA ASP A 710 -8.09 6.43 30.73
C ASP A 710 -6.96 5.77 29.91
N ALA A 711 -5.85 6.47 29.67
CA ALA A 711 -4.72 6.01 28.87
C ALA A 711 -5.13 5.52 27.46
N LYS A 712 -6.00 6.27 26.77
CA LYS A 712 -6.42 5.94 25.40
C LYS A 712 -5.35 6.22 24.35
N ASP A 713 -4.57 7.28 24.55
CA ASP A 713 -3.49 7.70 23.67
C ASP A 713 -2.20 7.96 24.47
N GLY A 714 -1.08 7.42 23.97
CA GLY A 714 0.26 7.71 24.45
C GLY A 714 1.06 8.51 23.43
N TRP A 715 1.70 9.59 23.87
CA TRP A 715 2.47 10.50 23.02
C TRP A 715 3.86 10.79 23.58
N PHE A 716 4.78 11.03 22.67
CA PHE A 716 6.01 11.75 22.97
C PHE A 716 6.34 12.68 21.81
N ALA A 717 6.44 13.97 22.11
CA ALA A 717 6.88 14.99 21.17
C ALA A 717 8.21 15.54 21.66
N GLY A 718 9.25 15.42 20.86
CA GLY A 718 10.59 15.82 21.25
C GLY A 718 11.41 16.24 20.05
N TYR A 719 12.49 16.96 20.32
CA TYR A 719 13.34 17.51 19.29
C TYR A 719 14.76 17.71 19.77
N GLN A 720 15.59 17.93 18.75
CA GLN A 720 16.90 18.53 18.80
C GLN A 720 16.89 19.69 17.78
N ALA A 721 17.89 20.58 17.82
CA ALA A 721 17.94 21.77 16.97
C ALA A 721 17.66 21.51 15.46
N SER A 722 18.10 20.39 14.88
CA SER A 722 17.93 20.06 13.46
C SER A 722 16.84 19.01 13.17
N LEU A 723 16.15 18.48 14.19
CA LEU A 723 15.16 17.42 13.99
C LEU A 723 14.09 17.42 15.07
N VAL A 724 12.83 17.49 14.63
CA VAL A 724 11.65 17.26 15.48
C VAL A 724 11.07 15.91 15.15
N ALA A 725 10.70 15.13 16.17
CA ALA A 725 9.97 13.89 15.98
C ALA A 725 8.83 13.74 16.99
N VAL A 726 7.72 13.19 16.53
CA VAL A 726 6.54 12.89 17.33
C VAL A 726 6.17 11.43 17.14
N ALA A 727 6.03 10.72 18.26
CA ALA A 727 5.56 9.35 18.30
C ALA A 727 4.19 9.27 19.00
N TRP A 728 3.33 8.38 18.52
CA TRP A 728 2.01 8.09 19.06
C TRP A 728 1.76 6.58 19.12
N MET A 729 0.98 6.15 20.12
CA MET A 729 0.41 4.80 20.20
C MET A 729 -1.01 4.87 20.75
N GLY A 730 -1.91 4.08 20.17
CA GLY A 730 -3.32 4.03 20.56
C GLY A 730 -4.13 3.03 19.75
N PHE A 731 -5.39 2.82 20.11
CA PHE A 731 -6.31 2.00 19.31
C PHE A 731 -7.11 2.85 18.32
N ASP A 732 -7.36 2.32 17.12
CA ASP A 732 -8.23 2.93 16.11
C ASP A 732 -9.56 3.38 16.70
N GLN A 733 -10.24 2.47 17.39
CA GLN A 733 -11.36 2.79 18.26
C GLN A 733 -10.83 3.08 19.67
N PRO A 734 -10.92 4.34 20.15
CA PRO A 734 -10.31 4.73 21.43
C PRO A 734 -10.79 3.85 22.59
N ARG A 735 -9.87 3.09 23.16
CA ARG A 735 -10.06 2.29 24.39
C ARG A 735 -8.78 2.36 25.21
N SER A 736 -8.88 2.03 26.49
CA SER A 736 -7.73 2.10 27.39
C SER A 736 -6.59 1.18 26.92
N LEU A 737 -5.37 1.70 26.93
CA LEU A 737 -4.13 0.94 26.70
C LEU A 737 -3.72 0.13 27.93
N GLY A 738 -4.31 0.41 29.10
CA GLY A 738 -4.00 -0.26 30.37
C GLY A 738 -3.63 0.75 31.46
N SER A 739 -3.93 0.40 32.72
CA SER A 739 -3.77 1.31 33.87
C SER A 739 -2.32 1.67 34.23
N ARG A 740 -1.32 1.06 33.58
CA ARG A 740 0.12 1.32 33.78
C ARG A 740 0.82 1.84 32.54
N GLU A 741 0.08 2.15 31.48
CA GLU A 741 0.61 2.52 30.18
C GLU A 741 0.48 4.04 30.00
N PHE A 742 1.54 4.78 30.35
CA PHE A 742 1.62 6.23 30.10
C PHE A 742 2.46 6.52 28.86
N GLY A 743 2.45 7.77 28.37
CA GLY A 743 3.24 8.18 27.20
C GLY A 743 4.74 7.83 27.30
N ALA A 744 5.29 7.80 28.52
CA ALA A 744 6.68 7.42 28.78
C ALA A 744 6.99 5.92 28.55
N GLN A 745 6.00 5.03 28.69
CA GLN A 745 6.14 3.59 28.45
C GLN A 745 5.73 3.17 27.03
N LEU A 746 4.92 3.99 26.37
CA LEU A 746 4.33 3.71 25.07
C LEU A 746 5.10 4.36 23.93
N ALA A 747 5.08 5.70 23.86
CA ALA A 747 5.59 6.47 22.71
C ALA A 747 7.05 6.90 22.86
N LEU A 748 7.50 7.18 24.09
CA LEU A 748 8.90 7.57 24.33
C LEU A 748 9.92 6.50 23.87
N PRO A 749 9.72 5.18 24.11
CA PRO A 749 10.64 4.17 23.59
C PRO A 749 10.73 4.14 22.06
N ILE A 750 9.61 4.37 21.36
CA ILE A 750 9.58 4.51 19.90
C ILE A 750 10.46 5.70 19.49
N TRP A 751 10.22 6.87 20.09
CA TRP A 751 10.98 8.08 19.81
C TRP A 751 12.48 7.91 20.09
N VAL A 752 12.86 7.32 21.22
CA VAL A 752 14.26 7.07 21.59
C VAL A 752 14.94 6.14 20.59
N ASN A 753 14.28 5.07 20.17
CA ASN A 753 14.86 4.14 19.20
C ASN A 753 15.09 4.79 17.83
N TYR A 754 14.17 5.63 17.38
CA TYR A 754 14.32 6.43 16.17
C TYR A 754 15.46 7.45 16.31
N MET A 755 15.43 8.29 17.35
CA MET A 755 16.40 9.37 17.56
C MET A 755 17.83 8.86 17.79
N ARG A 756 18.00 7.67 18.38
CA ARG A 756 19.32 7.02 18.50
C ARG A 756 20.00 6.86 17.13
N ARG A 757 19.22 6.53 16.09
CA ARG A 757 19.75 6.36 14.73
C ARG A 757 19.81 7.70 14.00
N ALA A 758 18.75 8.49 14.06
CA ALA A 758 18.64 9.74 13.31
C ALA A 758 19.66 10.81 13.79
N LEU A 759 20.04 10.80 15.06
CA LEU A 759 21.05 11.71 15.62
C LEU A 759 22.47 11.11 15.67
N ALA A 760 22.68 9.92 15.13
CA ALA A 760 24.01 9.32 15.10
C ALA A 760 24.96 10.18 14.26
N GLY A 761 26.05 10.68 14.87
CA GLY A 761 27.00 11.57 14.21
C GLY A 761 26.54 13.02 14.07
N VAL A 762 25.34 13.38 14.56
CA VAL A 762 24.88 14.77 14.59
C VAL A 762 25.49 15.47 15.83
N PRO A 763 26.25 16.56 15.66
CA PRO A 763 26.82 17.30 16.79
C PRO A 763 25.75 17.79 17.76
N GLU A 764 26.09 17.88 19.04
CA GLU A 764 25.21 18.53 20.02
C GLU A 764 25.18 20.05 19.76
N GLN A 765 23.99 20.62 19.78
CA GLN A 765 23.81 22.04 19.50
C GLN A 765 22.83 22.67 20.50
N GLN A 766 23.28 23.71 21.18
CA GLN A 766 22.42 24.57 22.00
C GLN A 766 22.07 25.84 21.23
N MET A 767 20.84 26.31 21.42
CA MET A 767 20.40 27.59 20.89
C MET A 767 21.17 28.71 21.62
N PRO A 768 21.69 29.73 20.91
CA PRO A 768 22.27 30.88 21.58
C PRO A 768 21.19 31.65 22.35
N MET A 769 21.55 32.19 23.51
CA MET A 769 20.65 33.03 24.30
C MET A 769 20.33 34.33 23.54
N PRO A 770 19.06 34.63 23.22
CA PRO A 770 18.69 35.86 22.54
C PRO A 770 18.82 37.07 23.47
N ASP A 771 18.94 38.25 22.85
CA ASP A 771 18.91 39.53 23.56
C ASP A 771 17.60 39.72 24.34
N GLY A 772 17.64 40.53 25.40
CA GLY A 772 16.46 40.85 26.22
C GLY A 772 16.04 39.71 27.16
N LEU A 773 16.91 38.73 27.39
CA LEU A 773 16.84 37.81 28.53
C LEU A 773 17.91 38.14 29.57
N THR A 774 17.62 37.83 30.83
CA THR A 774 18.58 37.88 31.93
C THR A 774 18.40 36.67 32.84
N THR A 775 19.42 36.35 33.63
CA THR A 775 19.40 35.24 34.59
C THR A 775 19.50 35.80 36.00
N ILE A 776 18.57 35.44 36.87
CA ILE A 776 18.55 35.82 38.29
C ILE A 776 18.41 34.53 39.09
N ASP A 777 19.30 34.30 40.06
CA ASP A 777 19.33 33.09 40.90
C ASP A 777 19.26 31.76 40.12
N GLY A 778 19.89 31.72 38.94
CA GLY A 778 19.91 30.54 38.08
C GLY A 778 18.65 30.33 37.24
N GLU A 779 17.71 31.26 37.24
CA GLU A 779 16.47 31.18 36.48
C GLU A 779 16.33 32.30 35.44
N LEU A 780 15.61 32.00 34.34
CA LEU A 780 15.48 32.89 33.18
C LEU A 780 14.32 33.88 33.34
N TYR A 781 14.59 35.15 33.05
CA TYR A 781 13.62 36.24 33.03
C TYR A 781 13.74 37.04 31.73
N TYR A 782 12.64 37.65 31.31
CA TYR A 782 12.74 38.71 30.30
C TYR A 782 13.35 39.94 30.97
N ALA A 783 14.30 40.59 30.32
CA ALA A 783 15.00 41.74 30.89
C ALA A 783 14.08 42.93 31.20
N ASP A 784 12.94 43.03 30.50
CA ASP A 784 11.87 44.00 30.74
C ASP A 784 10.80 43.50 31.73
N ARG A 785 10.92 42.26 32.24
CA ARG A 785 9.99 41.64 33.20
C ARG A 785 10.74 40.85 34.26
N THR A 786 11.25 41.54 35.27
CA THR A 786 11.98 40.96 36.41
C THR A 786 11.15 41.03 37.70
N PRO A 787 11.52 40.32 38.78
CA PRO A 787 10.84 40.44 40.07
C PRO A 787 10.72 41.92 40.50
N GLY A 788 9.51 42.35 40.87
CA GLY A 788 9.21 43.75 41.20
C GLY A 788 8.96 44.68 39.99
N ALA A 789 9.12 44.20 38.76
CA ALA A 789 8.92 44.97 37.53
C ALA A 789 8.22 44.12 36.46
N GLY A 790 6.87 44.06 36.49
CA GLY A 790 6.06 43.42 35.44
C GLY A 790 6.05 41.89 35.41
N PHE A 791 6.92 41.22 36.16
CA PHE A 791 6.90 39.77 36.37
C PHE A 791 5.79 39.35 37.33
N ILE A 792 4.99 38.35 36.95
CA ILE A 792 3.98 37.75 37.83
C ILE A 792 4.67 36.71 38.72
N ALA A 793 4.92 37.09 39.97
CA ALA A 793 5.62 36.26 40.94
C ALA A 793 4.80 35.05 41.41
N SER A 794 3.47 35.18 41.50
CA SER A 794 2.61 34.09 41.93
C SER A 794 1.21 34.12 41.32
N VAL A 795 0.58 32.95 41.21
CA VAL A 795 -0.78 32.76 40.69
C VAL A 795 -1.61 31.94 41.68
N ASP A 796 -2.83 32.43 41.98
CA ASP A 796 -3.82 31.77 42.85
C ASP A 796 -3.40 31.62 44.32
N PHE A 797 -2.76 32.68 44.86
CA PHE A 797 -2.40 32.83 46.28
C PHE A 797 -3.17 33.92 47.01
N ASN A 798 -4.06 34.65 46.31
CA ASN A 798 -4.89 35.70 46.90
C ASN A 798 -6.35 35.58 46.42
N PRO A 799 -7.27 35.05 47.24
CA PRO A 799 -8.65 34.77 46.83
C PRO A 799 -9.46 36.02 46.43
N ALA A 800 -9.01 37.22 46.82
CA ALA A 800 -9.64 38.49 46.41
C ALA A 800 -9.22 38.96 45.00
N ALA A 801 -8.21 38.32 44.39
CA ALA A 801 -7.65 38.65 43.08
C ALA A 801 -7.69 37.48 42.09
N SER A 802 -8.25 36.32 42.47
CA SER A 802 -8.42 35.19 41.56
C SER A 802 -9.38 35.60 40.43
N PRO A 803 -9.00 35.43 39.15
CA PRO A 803 -9.87 35.80 38.04
C PRO A 803 -11.18 35.03 38.14
N THR A 804 -12.30 35.75 38.07
CA THR A 804 -13.63 35.14 37.97
C THR A 804 -13.71 34.42 36.63
N VAL A 805 -13.37 33.13 36.61
CA VAL A 805 -13.54 32.29 35.42
C VAL A 805 -15.03 32.26 35.11
N ASN A 806 -15.41 32.74 33.93
CA ASN A 806 -16.81 32.69 33.52
C ASN A 806 -17.22 31.22 33.31
N ALA A 807 -18.43 30.89 33.71
CA ALA A 807 -19.12 29.62 33.50
C ALA A 807 -18.87 28.98 32.12
N ASN A 808 -18.90 29.78 31.05
CA ASN A 808 -18.67 29.32 29.68
C ASN A 808 -17.20 28.96 29.38
N GLU A 809 -16.24 29.59 30.06
CA GLU A 809 -14.80 29.30 29.93
C GLU A 809 -14.41 28.05 30.71
N ALA A 810 -15.14 27.73 31.79
CA ALA A 810 -14.85 26.58 32.65
C ALA A 810 -15.12 25.23 31.97
N LEU A 811 -16.22 25.13 31.20
CA LEU A 811 -16.72 23.84 30.69
C LEU A 811 -16.94 23.79 29.16
N GLY A 812 -16.89 24.92 28.46
CA GLY A 812 -17.33 25.01 27.07
C GLY A 812 -18.86 24.84 26.92
N SER A 813 -19.44 25.27 25.80
CA SER A 813 -20.89 25.18 25.56
C SER A 813 -21.40 23.75 25.30
N ALA A 814 -20.50 22.78 25.21
CA ALA A 814 -20.82 21.38 25.04
C ALA A 814 -20.32 20.63 26.28
N GLY A 815 -21.23 20.14 27.12
CA GLY A 815 -20.88 19.34 28.30
C GLY A 815 -20.07 18.07 27.94
N ALA A 816 -19.71 17.27 28.95
CA ALA A 816 -18.84 16.09 28.82
C ALA A 816 -19.22 15.06 27.72
N ALA A 817 -20.44 15.12 27.17
CA ALA A 817 -20.87 14.34 26.01
C ALA A 817 -20.23 14.78 24.67
N GLY A 818 -19.69 16.00 24.58
CA GLY A 818 -18.96 16.51 23.40
C GLY A 818 -17.51 16.01 23.27
N LEU A 819 -17.06 15.15 24.19
CA LEU A 819 -15.72 14.54 24.21
C LEU A 819 -15.61 13.27 23.37
N THR A 820 -16.66 12.93 22.61
CA THR A 820 -16.56 11.90 21.57
C THR A 820 -15.96 12.53 20.32
N PRO A 821 -14.97 11.88 19.65
CA PRO A 821 -14.58 12.31 18.32
C PRO A 821 -15.85 12.44 17.47
N PRO A 822 -16.01 13.50 16.65
CA PRO A 822 -17.14 13.55 15.75
C PRO A 822 -17.18 12.21 14.98
N PRO A 823 -18.32 11.49 14.97
CA PRO A 823 -18.41 10.30 14.17
C PRO A 823 -18.07 10.69 12.74
N VAL A 824 -17.14 9.95 12.11
CA VAL A 824 -16.80 10.15 10.70
C VAL A 824 -18.11 10.28 9.96
N THR A 825 -18.35 11.46 9.39
CA THR A 825 -19.67 11.75 8.82
C THR A 825 -19.95 10.74 7.71
N PRO A 826 -21.22 10.38 7.46
CA PRO A 826 -21.54 9.54 6.31
C PRO A 826 -20.97 10.09 4.99
N GLU A 827 -20.84 11.42 4.86
CA GLU A 827 -20.10 12.08 3.77
C GLU A 827 -18.59 11.82 3.80
N GLU A 828 -17.88 11.98 4.92
CA GLU A 828 -16.44 11.68 5.01
C GLU A 828 -16.18 10.19 4.81
N LYS A 829 -17.03 9.34 5.37
CA LYS A 829 -17.00 7.89 5.17
C LYS A 829 -17.29 7.54 3.71
N ARG A 830 -18.21 8.24 3.04
CA ARG A 830 -18.43 8.12 1.59
C ARG A 830 -17.28 8.67 0.78
N GLN A 831 -16.66 9.79 1.12
CA GLN A 831 -15.51 10.31 0.40
C GLN A 831 -14.31 9.36 0.53
N ILE A 832 -14.11 8.78 1.70
CA ILE A 832 -13.13 7.73 1.95
C ILE A 832 -13.49 6.47 1.14
N ILE A 833 -14.73 6.00 1.22
CA ILE A 833 -15.19 4.80 0.48
C ILE A 833 -15.17 5.02 -1.04
N ASP A 834 -15.63 6.15 -1.56
CA ASP A 834 -15.63 6.53 -2.99
C ASP A 834 -14.20 6.72 -3.53
N MET A 835 -13.26 7.17 -2.68
CA MET A 835 -11.82 7.16 -2.99
C MET A 835 -11.25 5.74 -3.15
N PHE A 836 -11.89 4.72 -2.58
CA PHE A 836 -11.43 3.32 -2.61
C PHE A 836 -12.31 2.37 -3.44
N GLU A 837 -13.55 2.74 -3.77
CA GLU A 837 -14.46 1.97 -4.61
C GLU A 837 -14.36 2.30 -6.10
N SER A 838 -13.68 3.39 -6.47
CA SER A 838 -13.44 3.74 -7.88
C SER A 838 -12.44 2.84 -8.62
N ASN A 839 -11.95 1.77 -7.97
CA ASN A 839 -11.17 0.70 -8.60
C ASN A 839 -11.51 -0.66 -7.96
N LYS A 840 -12.71 -1.17 -8.23
CA LYS A 840 -12.87 -2.63 -8.37
C LYS A 840 -12.63 -2.97 -9.85
N PRO A 841 -11.98 -4.10 -10.16
CA PRO A 841 -11.69 -4.51 -11.53
C PRO A 841 -12.93 -4.58 -12.42
#